data_AF-A0A022XZB9-F1
#
_entry.id   AF-A0A022XZB9-F1
#
_cell.length_a   1.000
_cell.length_b   1.000
_cell.length_c   1.000
_cell.angle_alpha   90.00
_cell.angle_beta   90.00
_cell.angle_gamma   90.00
#
_symmetry.space_group_name_H-M   'P 1'
#
loop_
_entity.id
_entity.type
_entity.pdbx_description
1 polymer ?
#
loop_
_entity_poly.entity_id
_entity_poly.type
_entity_poly.pdbx_seq_one_letter_code
_entity_poly.pdbx_strand_id
1 'polypeptide(L)'
;MVLAARPLDEWANTRTQTFDLAVLKGSAIGIHATHYLDLHLNHYVTKEPLLIALGGFPFALQANITRELQTLKAADVTPVFVFDGLDAGKPYPDFSAQAENTKALNQAWEYYDQQQADQVVDAFSGAGSAHPESLYKFLQRILQGEGINFIVSPYAASAQLAYLEKDPHRFIDAVFGPAELFLFDVEKIITKMDTDLRHFNWVTKSLCQEELGRLSNQQFADLCLLLGSPFLPTFPPFETPGYGGGKRVNIRDAVGMFNSAGRNALALCAQFEEDQRVHDLDYMDRFKRAFMTVKHHVIMDVDGKVGPLDPENASSDLHELIGQRLPEELYFYISKGILGSRIPNWLTSGELLLTLPLGTEDTPVYRRLLTENLPPIRTQALCLLSNSLHRFYQTKVINVRAWYDDKTDKSIHLKDLPSVKDTISSWRLGSKQLPESVQKFQENYPLLTSCLSALNDQGFVSKSSSPKDAAPLTTKQEIISNVTWRFLQLRGYVDSKHQLTTWGKALETALSSLKPSDNLEEPTFLAVELVRLGILSSKDWFPNISGGPMRGSDEEQRNNLLISRVACFGKIQHKPIGYSGPLSRQLLSFRSLVSTVRSALRDLIEVVLASLLLSGDANRDRDDWTDLSLSLPFIDDNDCGLAIAVRTYLDDLPQEPEPTTEAIREEVRAKGKEWFQHSHSFSENLDMSFQLWDAVFKAIQAANKEPGVDIKVWNEANQWLSSRR
;
A
#
# COMPACT_ATOMS: atom_id res chain seq x y z
N MET A 1 9.08 -7.66 4.03
CA MET A 1 10.31 -7.72 4.83
C MET A 1 10.62 -6.31 5.27
N VAL A 2 10.80 -5.99 6.56
CA VAL A 2 11.48 -4.74 6.92
C VAL A 2 12.92 -5.01 6.53
N LEU A 3 13.40 -4.38 5.47
CA LEU A 3 14.80 -4.48 5.09
C LEU A 3 15.59 -3.74 6.17
N ALA A 4 16.04 -4.43 7.21
CA ALA A 4 17.23 -3.98 7.91
C ALA A 4 18.29 -3.70 6.83
N ALA A 5 19.00 -2.57 6.94
CA ALA A 5 19.99 -2.19 5.94
C ALA A 5 20.90 -3.40 5.67
N ARG A 6 20.87 -3.89 4.42
CA ARG A 6 21.52 -5.16 4.10
C ARG A 6 23.02 -4.98 4.29
N PRO A 7 23.75 -6.02 4.76
CA PRO A 7 25.19 -5.90 4.99
C PRO A 7 25.95 -5.38 3.77
N LEU A 8 25.50 -5.73 2.55
CA LEU A 8 26.09 -5.21 1.31
C LEU A 8 25.77 -3.73 1.08
N ASP A 9 24.54 -3.26 1.34
CA ASP A 9 24.16 -1.85 1.20
C ASP A 9 24.92 -0.97 2.20
N GLU A 10 24.99 -1.39 3.47
CA GLU A 10 25.77 -0.70 4.51
C GLU A 10 27.25 -0.60 4.13
N TRP A 11 27.82 -1.72 3.64
CA TRP A 11 29.20 -1.76 3.22
C TRP A 11 29.44 -0.88 1.99
N ALA A 12 28.61 -1.02 0.95
CA ALA A 12 28.75 -0.28 -0.29
C ALA A 12 28.68 1.24 -0.06
N ASN A 13 27.77 1.70 0.80
CA ASN A 13 27.61 3.13 1.13
C ASN A 13 28.86 3.78 1.74
N THR A 14 29.71 3.00 2.41
CA THR A 14 30.97 3.48 2.98
C THR A 14 32.16 3.49 2.00
N ARG A 15 31.98 2.95 0.79
CA ARG A 15 33.00 2.89 -0.28
C ARG A 15 32.62 3.75 -1.49
N THR A 16 31.65 4.64 -1.30
CA THR A 16 31.15 5.47 -2.38
C THR A 16 32.15 6.56 -2.76
N GLN A 17 32.07 6.98 -4.02
CA GLN A 17 32.70 8.20 -4.49
C GLN A 17 31.62 9.25 -4.75
N THR A 18 31.86 10.48 -4.33
CA THR A 18 30.93 11.60 -4.46
C THR A 18 31.21 12.43 -5.71
N PHE A 19 30.18 12.79 -6.45
CA PHE A 19 30.24 13.61 -7.65
C PHE A 19 29.21 14.73 -7.59
N ASP A 20 29.48 15.81 -8.33
CA ASP A 20 28.50 16.87 -8.56
C ASP A 20 27.37 16.35 -9.47
N LEU A 21 26.13 16.71 -9.14
CA LEU A 21 24.94 16.36 -9.92
C LEU A 21 25.04 16.84 -11.38
N ALA A 22 25.78 17.93 -11.65
CA ALA A 22 26.04 18.45 -12.98
C ALA A 22 26.73 17.43 -13.92
N VAL A 23 27.37 16.39 -13.37
CA VAL A 23 27.95 15.29 -14.15
C VAL A 23 26.86 14.48 -14.88
N LEU A 24 25.62 14.47 -14.37
CA LEU A 24 24.47 13.75 -14.96
C LEU A 24 23.64 14.61 -15.91
N LYS A 25 24.13 15.81 -16.26
CA LYS A 25 23.40 16.73 -17.14
C LYS A 25 23.13 16.08 -18.50
N GLY A 26 21.87 16.09 -18.92
CA GLY A 26 21.39 15.50 -20.16
C GLY A 26 21.22 13.98 -20.10
N SER A 27 21.45 13.35 -18.95
CA SER A 27 21.34 11.90 -18.77
C SER A 27 19.93 11.49 -18.30
N ALA A 28 19.51 10.30 -18.71
CA ALA A 28 18.38 9.59 -18.16
C ALA A 28 18.83 8.66 -17.02
N ILE A 29 18.17 8.73 -15.86
CA ILE A 29 18.49 7.90 -14.70
C ILE A 29 17.34 6.97 -14.40
N GLY A 30 17.59 5.67 -14.44
CA GLY A 30 16.66 4.66 -13.95
C GLY A 30 16.67 4.62 -12.43
N ILE A 31 15.53 4.88 -11.79
CA ILE A 31 15.39 4.94 -10.33
C ILE A 31 14.57 3.75 -9.84
N HIS A 32 15.15 2.95 -8.96
CA HIS A 32 14.45 1.88 -8.27
C HIS A 32 13.46 2.45 -7.25
N ALA A 33 12.16 2.40 -7.54
CA ALA A 33 11.14 3.12 -6.78
C ALA A 33 11.05 2.68 -5.31
N THR A 34 11.16 1.38 -5.06
CA THR A 34 11.14 0.77 -3.71
C THR A 34 12.29 1.28 -2.86
N HIS A 35 13.51 1.29 -3.41
CA HIS A 35 14.69 1.83 -2.74
C HIS A 35 14.57 3.33 -2.51
N TYR A 36 14.08 4.08 -3.49
CA TYR A 36 13.86 5.51 -3.37
C TYR A 36 12.91 5.84 -2.21
N LEU A 37 11.79 5.12 -2.10
CA LEU A 37 10.84 5.27 -0.99
C LEU A 37 11.46 4.84 0.34
N ASP A 38 12.22 3.74 0.36
CA ASP A 38 12.91 3.26 1.55
C ASP A 38 13.90 4.29 2.12
N LEU A 39 14.67 4.97 1.25
CA LEU A 39 15.55 6.07 1.65
C LEU A 39 14.75 7.19 2.34
N HIS A 40 13.60 7.59 1.78
CA HIS A 40 12.75 8.62 2.39
C HIS A 40 12.20 8.19 3.74
N LEU A 41 11.78 6.93 3.86
CA LEU A 41 11.17 6.38 5.08
C LEU A 41 12.18 6.11 6.21
N ASN A 42 13.47 5.94 5.89
CA ASN A 42 14.48 5.51 6.86
C ASN A 42 15.65 6.48 7.05
N HIS A 43 15.80 7.51 6.20
CA HIS A 43 16.87 8.49 6.34
C HIS A 43 16.58 9.47 7.49
N TYR A 44 17.61 9.78 8.31
CA TYR A 44 17.47 10.55 9.55
C TYR A 44 16.86 11.96 9.39
N VAL A 45 16.93 12.56 8.20
CA VAL A 45 16.35 13.88 7.90
C VAL A 45 14.88 13.82 7.51
N THR A 46 14.49 12.77 6.78
CA THR A 46 13.16 12.67 6.14
C THR A 46 12.23 11.70 6.85
N LYS A 47 12.78 10.79 7.66
CA LYS A 47 12.02 9.82 8.44
C LYS A 47 11.10 10.54 9.42
N GLU A 48 9.85 10.08 9.47
CA GLU A 48 8.86 10.51 10.45
C GLU A 48 8.73 9.43 11.54
N PRO A 49 9.38 9.58 12.72
CA PRO A 49 9.47 8.51 13.72
C PRO A 49 8.12 8.01 14.23
N LEU A 50 7.14 8.92 14.33
CA LEU A 50 5.80 8.62 14.86
C LEU A 50 4.83 8.10 13.79
N LEU A 51 5.26 7.95 12.53
CA LEU A 51 4.40 7.44 11.46
C LEU A 51 3.78 6.09 11.80
N ILE A 52 4.55 5.19 12.40
CA ILE A 52 4.04 3.85 12.80
C ILE A 52 3.06 3.89 13.98
N ALA A 53 3.00 5.01 14.72
CA ALA A 53 2.06 5.25 15.80
C ALA A 53 0.75 5.91 15.33
N LEU A 54 0.71 6.36 14.07
CA LEU A 54 -0.44 7.05 13.45
C LEU A 54 -1.02 6.27 12.26
N GLY A 55 -0.16 5.51 11.58
CA GLY A 55 -0.41 5.02 10.24
C GLY A 55 -0.45 6.17 9.22
N GLY A 56 -0.91 5.85 8.02
CA GLY A 56 -1.15 6.79 6.93
C GLY A 56 0.08 7.00 6.06
N PHE A 57 -0.02 7.98 5.17
CA PHE A 57 1.13 8.49 4.43
C PHE A 57 1.94 9.48 5.26
N PRO A 58 3.28 9.53 5.11
CA PRO A 58 4.08 10.54 5.80
C PRO A 58 3.70 11.96 5.36
N PHE A 59 3.65 12.89 6.31
CA PHE A 59 3.19 14.27 6.10
C PHE A 59 4.10 15.07 5.16
N ALA A 60 5.42 14.87 5.25
CA ALA A 60 6.42 15.63 4.50
C ALA A 60 6.77 15.00 3.14
N LEU A 61 6.42 13.72 2.93
CA LEU A 61 6.93 12.92 1.82
C LEU A 61 6.63 13.54 0.45
N GLN A 62 5.39 13.99 0.21
CA GLN A 62 5.03 14.63 -1.06
C GLN A 62 5.87 15.87 -1.33
N ALA A 63 6.01 16.75 -0.34
CA ALA A 63 6.75 18.01 -0.49
C ALA A 63 8.25 17.78 -0.71
N ASN A 64 8.83 16.73 -0.09
CA ASN A 64 10.22 16.36 -0.30
C ASN A 64 10.44 15.80 -1.71
N ILE A 65 9.61 14.85 -2.14
CA ILE A 65 9.72 14.24 -3.48
C ILE A 65 9.53 15.29 -4.58
N THR A 66 8.50 16.15 -4.49
CA THR A 66 8.29 17.21 -5.49
C THR A 66 9.51 18.13 -5.60
N ARG A 67 10.11 18.54 -4.47
CA ARG A 67 11.32 19.38 -4.48
C ARG A 67 12.51 18.69 -5.13
N GLU A 68 12.71 17.41 -4.84
CA GLU A 68 13.77 16.59 -5.42
C GLU A 68 13.61 16.47 -6.94
N LEU A 69 12.41 16.12 -7.41
CA LEU A 69 12.10 15.99 -8.84
C LEU A 69 12.29 17.33 -9.58
N GLN A 70 11.86 18.44 -8.98
CA GLN A 70 12.09 19.78 -9.54
C GLN A 70 13.58 20.13 -9.63
N THR A 71 14.38 19.70 -8.64
CA THR A 71 15.83 19.91 -8.66
C THR A 71 16.50 19.09 -9.77
N LEU A 72 16.09 17.84 -9.97
CA LEU A 72 16.59 17.01 -11.08
C LEU A 72 16.23 17.60 -12.43
N LYS A 73 14.99 18.05 -12.59
CA LYS A 73 14.53 18.74 -13.80
C LYS A 73 15.33 20.02 -14.08
N ALA A 74 15.62 20.81 -13.04
CA ALA A 74 16.45 22.01 -13.16
C ALA A 74 17.92 21.70 -13.51
N ALA A 75 18.41 20.52 -13.14
CA ALA A 75 19.73 20.01 -13.50
C ALA A 75 19.78 19.35 -14.89
N ASP A 76 18.67 19.35 -15.64
CA ASP A 76 18.52 18.70 -16.95
C ASP A 76 18.78 17.18 -16.86
N VAL A 77 18.32 16.56 -15.77
CA VAL A 77 18.37 15.12 -15.52
C VAL A 77 16.96 14.54 -15.73
N THR A 78 16.85 13.47 -16.51
CA THR A 78 15.56 12.80 -16.78
C THR A 78 15.39 11.57 -15.88
N PRO A 79 14.60 11.63 -14.79
CA PRO A 79 14.35 10.45 -13.98
C PRO A 79 13.32 9.52 -14.66
N VAL A 80 13.57 8.22 -14.58
CA VAL A 80 12.67 7.15 -15.03
C VAL A 80 12.48 6.16 -13.89
N PHE A 81 11.29 6.13 -13.29
CA PHE A 81 11.04 5.24 -12.14
C PHE A 81 10.66 3.83 -12.57
N VAL A 82 11.27 2.83 -11.95
CA VAL A 82 10.94 1.41 -12.13
C VAL A 82 10.46 0.84 -10.80
N PHE A 83 9.21 0.39 -10.77
CA PHE A 83 8.56 -0.21 -9.60
C PHE A 83 8.61 -1.73 -9.68
N ASP A 84 8.75 -2.41 -8.54
CA ASP A 84 8.54 -3.86 -8.48
C ASP A 84 7.10 -4.22 -8.83
N GLY A 85 6.92 -5.33 -9.55
CA GLY A 85 5.63 -5.87 -9.96
C GLY A 85 5.19 -7.08 -9.17
N LEU A 86 5.13 -8.24 -9.84
CA LEU A 86 4.74 -9.50 -9.23
C LEU A 86 5.83 -10.07 -8.33
N ASP A 87 5.41 -10.88 -7.36
CA ASP A 87 6.34 -11.61 -6.51
C ASP A 87 6.97 -12.76 -7.30
N ALA A 88 8.29 -12.92 -7.19
CA ALA A 88 8.99 -14.06 -7.77
C ALA A 88 8.93 -15.26 -6.80
N GLY A 89 8.42 -16.38 -7.28
CA GLY A 89 8.31 -17.62 -6.53
C GLY A 89 7.17 -17.63 -5.52
N LYS A 90 7.26 -18.53 -4.54
CA LYS A 90 6.26 -18.61 -3.46
C LYS A 90 6.59 -17.60 -2.36
N PRO A 91 5.58 -16.95 -1.75
CA PRO A 91 5.83 -16.04 -0.65
C PRO A 91 6.37 -16.81 0.56
N TYR A 92 7.44 -16.28 1.15
CA TYR A 92 8.04 -16.81 2.37
C TYR A 92 7.94 -15.76 3.47
N PRO A 93 6.88 -15.79 4.29
CA PRO A 93 6.76 -14.84 5.38
C PRO A 93 7.80 -15.11 6.46
N ASP A 94 8.47 -14.04 6.89
CA ASP A 94 9.31 -14.05 8.07
C ASP A 94 8.49 -13.63 9.30
N PHE A 95 7.79 -14.60 9.88
CA PHE A 95 7.00 -14.40 11.10
C PHE A 95 7.88 -14.08 12.32
N SER A 96 9.17 -14.44 12.29
CA SER A 96 10.10 -14.12 13.38
C SER A 96 10.38 -12.62 13.42
N ALA A 97 10.77 -12.02 12.30
CA ALA A 97 10.97 -10.58 12.20
C ALA A 97 9.68 -9.80 12.54
N GLN A 98 8.51 -10.32 12.14
CA GLN A 98 7.22 -9.74 12.51
C GLN A 98 7.00 -9.74 14.04
N ALA A 99 7.33 -10.84 14.71
CA ALA A 99 7.22 -10.95 16.16
C ALA A 99 8.20 -10.01 16.89
N GLU A 100 9.42 -9.85 16.38
CA GLU A 100 10.41 -8.90 16.93
C GLU A 100 9.95 -7.45 16.80
N ASN A 101 9.47 -7.05 15.62
CA ASN A 101 8.93 -5.69 15.41
C ASN A 101 7.72 -5.43 16.31
N THR A 102 6.87 -6.43 16.52
CA THR A 102 5.71 -6.33 17.44
C THR A 102 6.17 -6.10 18.88
N LYS A 103 7.22 -6.80 19.34
CA LYS A 103 7.80 -6.57 20.68
C LYS A 103 8.39 -5.16 20.80
N ALA A 104 9.14 -4.70 19.80
CA ALA A 104 9.72 -3.36 19.80
C ALA A 104 8.64 -2.26 19.83
N LEU A 105 7.55 -2.46 19.07
CA LEU A 105 6.42 -1.54 19.07
C LEU A 105 5.69 -1.52 20.43
N ASN A 106 5.50 -2.68 21.07
CA ASN A 106 4.94 -2.75 22.41
C ASN A 106 5.78 -1.96 23.43
N GLN A 107 7.11 -2.10 23.35
CA GLN A 107 8.02 -1.34 24.20
C GLN A 107 7.90 0.18 23.99
N ALA A 108 7.75 0.63 22.73
CA ALA A 108 7.54 2.03 22.42
C ALA A 108 6.22 2.57 23.02
N TRP A 109 5.15 1.78 22.97
CA TRP A 109 3.89 2.12 23.64
C TRP A 109 4.01 2.17 25.16
N GLU A 110 4.75 1.26 25.78
CA GLU A 110 5.00 1.29 27.23
C GLU A 110 5.73 2.58 27.65
N TYR A 111 6.73 3.03 26.89
CA TYR A 111 7.40 4.31 27.15
C TYR A 111 6.44 5.49 27.02
N TYR A 112 5.55 5.45 26.03
CA TYR A 112 4.55 6.48 25.84
C TYR A 112 3.54 6.52 26.99
N ASP A 113 3.02 5.36 27.41
CA ASP A 113 2.08 5.24 28.53
C ASP A 113 2.71 5.68 29.87
N GLN A 114 4.03 5.51 30.03
CA GLN A 114 4.81 5.96 31.19
C GLN A 114 5.27 7.43 31.09
N GLN A 115 4.86 8.17 30.05
CA GLN A 115 5.23 9.57 29.82
C GLN A 115 6.75 9.82 29.68
N GLN A 116 7.51 8.83 29.21
CA GLN A 116 8.96 8.92 29.01
C GLN A 116 9.28 9.52 27.64
N ALA A 117 8.92 10.79 27.44
CA ALA A 117 8.95 11.47 26.13
C ALA A 117 10.29 11.33 25.37
N ASP A 118 11.43 11.44 26.08
CA ASP A 118 12.77 11.34 25.47
C ASP A 118 13.03 9.97 24.83
N GLN A 119 12.44 8.89 25.36
CA GLN A 119 12.64 7.52 24.87
C GLN A 119 11.62 7.11 23.80
N VAL A 120 10.45 7.75 23.78
CA VAL A 120 9.33 7.40 22.89
C VAL A 120 9.71 7.53 21.42
N VAL A 121 10.30 8.66 21.04
CA VAL A 121 10.62 8.96 19.63
C VAL A 121 11.66 7.97 19.09
N ASP A 122 12.72 7.70 19.88
CA ASP A 122 13.76 6.74 19.52
C ASP A 122 13.20 5.30 19.46
N ALA A 123 12.35 4.92 20.41
CA ALA A 123 11.73 3.59 20.43
C ALA A 123 10.80 3.35 19.24
N PHE A 124 9.93 4.31 18.90
CA PHE A 124 9.11 4.20 17.68
C PHE A 124 9.97 4.22 16.41
N SER A 125 11.00 5.08 16.35
CA SER A 125 11.95 5.06 15.23
C SER A 125 12.62 3.68 15.06
N GLY A 126 12.97 3.02 16.16
CA GLY A 126 13.61 1.70 16.15
C GLY A 126 12.67 0.52 15.92
N ALA A 127 11.35 0.67 16.10
CA ALA A 127 10.39 -0.43 16.03
C ALA A 127 10.03 -0.88 14.61
N GLY A 128 10.43 -0.12 13.60
CA GLY A 128 10.31 -0.48 12.18
C GLY A 128 9.87 0.70 11.31
N SER A 129 9.53 0.41 10.06
CA SER A 129 9.08 1.41 9.09
C SER A 129 7.95 0.85 8.21
N ALA A 130 7.22 1.74 7.55
CA ALA A 130 6.18 1.36 6.60
C ALA A 130 6.80 0.61 5.41
N HIS A 131 6.06 -0.33 4.83
CA HIS A 131 6.49 -1.02 3.61
C HIS A 131 6.39 -0.07 2.40
N PRO A 132 7.49 0.17 1.64
CA PRO A 132 7.47 1.05 0.47
C PRO A 132 6.36 0.76 -0.54
N GLU A 133 5.99 -0.51 -0.71
CA GLU A 133 4.95 -0.99 -1.61
C GLU A 133 3.57 -0.38 -1.30
N SER A 134 3.32 -0.05 -0.03
CA SER A 134 2.08 0.63 0.37
C SER A 134 1.97 2.07 -0.17
N LEU A 135 3.08 2.66 -0.61
CA LEU A 135 3.18 4.02 -1.14
C LEU A 135 3.29 4.06 -2.67
N TYR A 136 3.21 2.93 -3.37
CA TYR A 136 3.41 2.92 -4.84
C TYR A 136 2.42 3.82 -5.57
N LYS A 137 1.12 3.70 -5.27
CA LYS A 137 0.09 4.54 -5.90
C LYS A 137 0.24 6.01 -5.54
N PHE A 138 0.68 6.29 -4.32
CA PHE A 138 0.98 7.64 -3.86
C PHE A 138 2.14 8.25 -4.66
N LEU A 139 3.25 7.53 -4.81
CA LEU A 139 4.39 7.96 -5.62
C LEU A 139 4.00 8.11 -7.09
N GLN A 140 3.33 7.11 -7.69
CA GLN A 140 2.86 7.15 -9.08
C GLN A 140 2.00 8.39 -9.35
N ARG A 141 1.13 8.80 -8.41
CA ARG A 141 0.34 10.03 -8.52
C ARG A 141 1.21 11.28 -8.55
N ILE A 142 2.23 11.36 -7.70
CA ILE A 142 3.18 12.48 -7.68
C ILE A 142 3.97 12.52 -8.99
N LEU A 143 4.49 11.38 -9.45
CA LEU A 143 5.25 11.28 -10.70
C LEU A 143 4.41 11.72 -11.90
N GLN A 144 3.15 11.27 -11.99
CA GLN A 144 2.23 11.70 -13.05
C GLN A 144 1.99 13.22 -13.00
N GLY A 145 1.78 13.79 -11.81
CA GLY A 145 1.59 15.23 -11.63
C GLY A 145 2.82 16.08 -12.03
N GLU A 146 4.03 15.54 -11.84
CA GLU A 146 5.29 16.19 -12.23
C GLU A 146 5.70 15.88 -13.69
N GLY A 147 4.93 15.05 -14.41
CA GLY A 147 5.22 14.62 -15.78
C GLY A 147 6.43 13.68 -15.89
N ILE A 148 6.66 12.86 -14.86
CA ILE A 148 7.77 11.91 -14.79
C ILE A 148 7.31 10.51 -15.21
N ASN A 149 8.06 9.90 -16.12
CA ASN A 149 7.78 8.56 -16.62
C ASN A 149 8.06 7.49 -15.56
N PHE A 150 7.20 6.49 -15.51
CA PHE A 150 7.46 5.27 -14.76
C PHE A 150 6.97 4.02 -15.48
N ILE A 151 7.50 2.88 -15.07
CA ILE A 151 7.04 1.55 -15.44
C ILE A 151 7.01 0.64 -14.20
N VAL A 152 6.04 -0.26 -14.13
CA VAL A 152 6.08 -1.39 -13.19
C VAL A 152 6.68 -2.60 -13.91
N SER A 153 7.76 -3.16 -13.40
CA SER A 153 8.39 -4.37 -13.98
C SER A 153 7.45 -5.57 -13.88
N PRO A 154 7.62 -6.62 -14.70
CA PRO A 154 6.84 -7.86 -14.53
C PRO A 154 7.05 -8.49 -13.15
N TYR A 155 8.28 -8.47 -12.67
CA TYR A 155 8.71 -8.97 -11.35
C TYR A 155 9.63 -7.93 -10.70
N ALA A 156 10.93 -8.19 -10.51
CA ALA A 156 11.83 -7.28 -9.83
C ALA A 156 12.28 -6.08 -10.68
N ALA A 157 12.24 -4.88 -10.09
CA ALA A 157 12.68 -3.64 -10.71
C ALA A 157 14.18 -3.67 -11.02
N SER A 158 14.98 -4.29 -10.16
CA SER A 158 16.42 -4.46 -10.35
C SER A 158 16.77 -5.17 -11.68
N ALA A 159 16.04 -6.21 -12.05
CA ALA A 159 16.25 -6.90 -13.33
C ALA A 159 15.84 -6.03 -14.53
N GLN A 160 14.72 -5.32 -14.41
CA GLN A 160 14.22 -4.44 -15.46
C GLN A 160 15.15 -3.24 -15.68
N LEU A 161 15.70 -2.64 -14.63
CA LEU A 161 16.69 -1.56 -14.70
C LEU A 161 17.97 -2.03 -15.41
N ALA A 162 18.47 -3.21 -15.05
CA ALA A 162 19.64 -3.80 -15.71
C ALA A 162 19.40 -4.01 -17.22
N TYR A 163 18.20 -4.43 -17.61
CA TYR A 163 17.82 -4.52 -19.02
C TYR A 163 17.79 -3.14 -19.71
N LEU A 164 17.14 -2.15 -19.11
CA LEU A 164 16.99 -0.81 -19.69
C LEU A 164 18.31 -0.05 -19.86
N GLU A 165 19.29 -0.28 -18.98
CA GLU A 165 20.65 0.28 -19.09
C GLU A 165 21.42 -0.31 -20.28
N LYS A 166 21.19 -1.59 -20.58
CA LYS A 166 21.99 -2.36 -21.55
C LYS A 166 21.40 -2.48 -22.93
N ASP A 167 20.09 -2.30 -23.04
CA ASP A 167 19.39 -2.37 -24.32
C ASP A 167 20.06 -1.45 -25.37
N PRO A 168 20.14 -1.84 -26.65
CA PRO A 168 20.77 -1.01 -27.69
C PRO A 168 20.18 0.40 -27.82
N HIS A 169 18.91 0.58 -27.46
CA HIS A 169 18.27 1.91 -27.44
C HIS A 169 18.70 2.76 -26.24
N ARG A 170 19.28 2.15 -25.20
CA ARG A 170 19.75 2.78 -23.95
C ARG A 170 18.76 3.78 -23.38
N PHE A 171 17.67 3.27 -22.80
CA PHE A 171 16.62 4.11 -22.22
C PHE A 171 17.11 4.89 -20.99
N ILE A 172 18.14 4.39 -20.32
CA ILE A 172 18.77 5.02 -19.17
C ILE A 172 20.30 4.96 -19.30
N ASP A 173 20.98 5.98 -18.79
CA ASP A 173 22.44 6.12 -18.79
C ASP A 173 23.08 5.72 -17.44
N ALA A 174 22.30 5.76 -16.36
CA ALA A 174 22.73 5.41 -15.02
C ALA A 174 21.58 4.80 -14.20
N VAL A 175 21.93 3.99 -13.20
CA VAL A 175 20.96 3.35 -12.31
C VAL A 175 21.13 3.87 -10.88
N PHE A 176 20.03 4.31 -10.28
CA PHE A 176 19.92 4.64 -8.86
C PHE A 176 19.11 3.56 -8.15
N GLY A 177 19.75 2.83 -7.24
CA GLY A 177 19.10 1.74 -6.53
C GLY A 177 19.98 1.03 -5.50
N PRO A 178 19.48 -0.07 -4.93
CA PRO A 178 20.19 -0.84 -3.91
C PRO A 178 21.33 -1.67 -4.52
N ALA A 179 22.27 -2.13 -3.67
CA ALA A 179 23.41 -2.93 -4.07
C ALA A 179 23.03 -4.31 -4.65
N GLU A 180 21.79 -4.76 -4.47
CA GLU A 180 21.26 -5.96 -5.12
C GLU A 180 21.30 -5.88 -6.65
N LEU A 181 21.33 -4.68 -7.24
CA LEU A 181 21.48 -4.48 -8.68
C LEU A 181 22.74 -5.18 -9.21
N PHE A 182 23.77 -5.35 -8.38
CA PHE A 182 24.99 -6.08 -8.76
C PHE A 182 24.80 -7.60 -8.90
N LEU A 183 23.68 -8.17 -8.44
CA LEU A 183 23.27 -9.53 -8.79
C LEU A 183 22.95 -9.66 -10.28
N PHE A 184 22.52 -8.55 -10.89
CA PHE A 184 22.31 -8.43 -12.32
C PHE A 184 23.54 -7.85 -13.00
N ASP A 185 23.47 -7.74 -14.33
CA ASP A 185 24.58 -7.30 -15.15
C ASP A 185 24.71 -5.75 -15.14
N VAL A 186 24.88 -5.16 -13.95
CA VAL A 186 25.08 -3.72 -13.73
C VAL A 186 26.47 -3.48 -13.15
N GLU A 187 27.21 -2.52 -13.70
CA GLU A 187 28.58 -2.22 -13.25
C GLU A 187 28.63 -1.08 -12.22
N LYS A 188 27.77 -0.07 -12.35
CA LYS A 188 27.78 1.13 -11.50
C LYS A 188 26.38 1.41 -10.99
N ILE A 189 26.28 1.75 -9.72
CA ILE A 189 25.02 2.17 -9.11
C ILE A 189 25.24 3.48 -8.36
N ILE A 190 24.30 4.40 -8.51
CA ILE A 190 24.12 5.53 -7.60
C ILE A 190 23.43 4.96 -6.36
N THR A 191 23.98 5.16 -5.17
CA THR A 191 23.39 4.67 -3.90
C THR A 191 22.69 5.77 -3.11
N LYS A 192 23.07 7.03 -3.35
CA LYS A 192 22.46 8.19 -2.72
C LYS A 192 22.54 9.40 -3.64
N MET A 193 21.50 10.21 -3.64
CA MET A 193 21.45 11.50 -4.31
C MET A 193 20.99 12.54 -3.30
N ASP A 194 21.78 13.60 -3.13
CA ASP A 194 21.49 14.73 -2.26
C ASP A 194 21.24 15.95 -3.16
N THR A 195 19.97 16.30 -3.32
CA THR A 195 19.54 17.37 -4.23
C THR A 195 19.79 18.76 -3.63
N ASP A 196 19.84 18.89 -2.30
CA ASP A 196 20.15 20.13 -1.60
C ASP A 196 21.65 20.48 -1.77
N LEU A 197 22.53 19.51 -1.57
CA LEU A 197 23.97 19.64 -1.82
C LEU A 197 24.33 19.53 -3.31
N ARG A 198 23.38 19.10 -4.14
CA ARG A 198 23.54 18.82 -5.58
C ARG A 198 24.67 17.84 -5.85
N HIS A 199 24.78 16.79 -5.05
CA HIS A 199 25.80 15.76 -5.20
C HIS A 199 25.15 14.37 -5.20
N PHE A 200 25.83 13.39 -5.77
CA PHE A 200 25.42 12.00 -5.69
C PHE A 200 26.63 11.10 -5.41
N ASN A 201 26.33 9.93 -4.85
CA ASN A 201 27.30 8.92 -4.49
C ASN A 201 27.11 7.69 -5.36
N TRP A 202 28.19 7.17 -5.92
CA TRP A 202 28.16 5.92 -6.66
C TRP A 202 29.13 4.87 -6.11
N VAL A 203 28.94 3.62 -6.51
CA VAL A 203 29.85 2.51 -6.23
C VAL A 203 29.87 1.58 -7.43
N THR A 204 30.99 0.89 -7.65
CA THR A 204 31.16 -0.03 -8.77
C THR A 204 31.26 -1.47 -8.29
N LYS A 205 30.74 -2.41 -9.09
CA LYS A 205 30.82 -3.84 -8.82
C LYS A 205 32.28 -4.31 -8.73
N SER A 206 33.11 -3.81 -9.64
CA SER A 206 34.55 -4.06 -9.67
C SER A 206 35.27 -3.67 -8.37
N LEU A 207 34.92 -2.53 -7.76
CA LEU A 207 35.47 -2.12 -6.46
C LEU A 207 35.04 -3.08 -5.34
N CYS A 208 33.76 -3.44 -5.31
CA CYS A 208 33.22 -4.42 -4.36
C CYS A 208 33.96 -5.76 -4.45
N GLN A 209 34.19 -6.25 -5.67
CA GLN A 209 34.88 -7.51 -5.93
C GLN A 209 36.34 -7.47 -5.46
N GLU A 210 37.07 -6.38 -5.75
CA GLU A 210 38.47 -6.22 -5.33
C GLU A 210 38.56 -6.19 -3.81
N GLU A 211 37.77 -5.34 -3.14
CA GLU A 211 37.86 -5.19 -1.68
C GLU A 211 37.34 -6.41 -0.91
N LEU A 212 36.37 -7.16 -1.44
CA LEU A 212 35.85 -8.39 -0.80
C LEU A 212 36.68 -9.64 -1.13
N GLY A 213 37.94 -9.46 -1.54
CA GLY A 213 38.92 -10.54 -1.69
C GLY A 213 39.12 -11.03 -3.12
N ARG A 214 38.93 -10.15 -4.11
CA ARG A 214 39.07 -10.46 -5.55
C ARG A 214 38.15 -11.58 -5.98
N LEU A 215 36.86 -11.43 -5.68
CA LEU A 215 35.84 -12.40 -6.05
C LEU A 215 35.57 -12.34 -7.56
N SER A 216 35.46 -13.50 -8.21
CA SER A 216 34.92 -13.57 -9.58
C SER A 216 33.44 -13.16 -9.61
N ASN A 217 32.87 -12.90 -10.80
CA ASN A 217 31.44 -12.57 -10.96
C ASN A 217 30.52 -13.60 -10.29
N GLN A 218 30.80 -14.90 -10.48
CA GLN A 218 30.03 -15.97 -9.87
C GLN A 218 30.16 -15.98 -8.34
N GLN A 219 31.39 -15.92 -7.82
CA GLN A 219 31.62 -15.92 -6.36
C GLN A 219 31.03 -14.70 -5.68
N PHE A 220 31.04 -13.55 -6.36
CA PHE A 220 30.44 -12.32 -5.86
C PHE A 220 28.92 -12.43 -5.81
N ALA A 221 28.28 -12.98 -6.86
CA ALA A 221 26.83 -13.24 -6.86
C ALA A 221 26.42 -14.23 -5.76
N ASP A 222 27.17 -15.32 -5.60
CA ASP A 222 26.98 -16.30 -4.52
C ASP A 222 27.02 -15.62 -3.13
N LEU A 223 28.06 -14.81 -2.87
CA LEU A 223 28.19 -14.08 -1.62
C LEU A 223 27.04 -13.07 -1.43
N CYS A 224 26.68 -12.31 -2.46
CA CYS A 224 25.60 -11.33 -2.38
C CYS A 224 24.25 -11.99 -2.02
N LEU A 225 23.96 -13.17 -2.58
CA LEU A 225 22.76 -13.94 -2.20
C LEU A 225 22.82 -14.39 -0.74
N LEU A 226 23.95 -14.91 -0.27
CA LEU A 226 24.13 -15.32 1.14
C LEU A 226 24.01 -14.16 2.13
N LEU A 227 24.38 -12.94 1.73
CA LEU A 227 24.24 -11.73 2.54
C LEU A 227 22.78 -11.23 2.65
N GLY A 228 21.85 -11.84 1.90
CA GLY A 228 20.43 -11.52 1.91
C GLY A 228 19.99 -10.62 0.75
N SER A 229 18.85 -10.95 0.16
CA SER A 229 18.19 -10.23 -0.93
C SER A 229 16.67 -10.46 -0.90
N PRO A 230 15.85 -9.76 -1.70
CA PRO A 230 14.44 -10.09 -1.88
C PRO A 230 14.21 -11.54 -2.33
N PHE A 231 15.21 -12.18 -2.95
CA PHE A 231 15.12 -13.56 -3.45
C PHE A 231 15.53 -14.63 -2.42
N LEU A 232 16.28 -14.25 -1.38
CA LEU A 232 16.84 -15.18 -0.40
C LEU A 232 17.09 -14.46 0.94
N PRO A 233 16.55 -14.93 2.08
CA PRO A 233 16.93 -14.39 3.38
C PRO A 233 18.43 -14.53 3.64
N THR A 234 18.96 -13.68 4.52
CA THR A 234 20.36 -13.76 4.96
C THR A 234 20.69 -15.18 5.46
N PHE A 235 21.87 -15.67 5.14
CA PHE A 235 22.33 -16.96 5.62
C PHE A 235 22.35 -16.98 7.15
N PRO A 236 21.60 -17.87 7.85
CA PRO A 236 21.39 -17.77 9.30
C PRO A 236 22.67 -17.67 10.14
N PRO A 237 23.79 -18.36 9.78
CA PRO A 237 25.06 -18.18 10.46
C PRO A 237 25.61 -16.74 10.44
N PHE A 238 25.29 -15.92 9.42
CA PHE A 238 25.66 -14.50 9.36
C PHE A 238 24.79 -13.61 10.28
N GLU A 239 23.66 -14.11 10.76
CA GLU A 239 22.82 -13.36 11.70
C GLU A 239 23.18 -13.65 13.16
N THR A 240 23.97 -14.71 13.40
CA THR A 240 24.35 -15.14 14.75
C THR A 240 25.30 -14.12 15.40
N PRO A 241 24.95 -13.51 16.55
CA PRO A 241 25.91 -12.70 17.29
C PRO A 241 27.06 -13.60 17.77
N GLY A 242 28.30 -13.12 17.68
CA GLY A 242 29.46 -13.87 18.17
C GLY A 242 29.30 -14.25 19.64
N TYR A 243 29.86 -15.40 20.05
CA TYR A 243 29.87 -15.86 21.44
C TYR A 243 30.29 -14.72 22.38
N GLY A 244 29.44 -14.37 23.35
CA GLY A 244 29.67 -13.28 24.32
C GLY A 244 28.80 -12.04 24.19
N GLY A 245 27.67 -12.11 23.47
CA GLY A 245 26.78 -10.94 23.28
C GLY A 245 27.35 -9.91 22.31
N GLY A 246 28.18 -10.37 21.36
CA GLY A 246 28.84 -9.51 20.35
C GLY A 246 27.88 -9.00 19.27
N LYS A 247 28.36 -8.02 18.49
CA LYS A 247 27.67 -7.46 17.31
C LYS A 247 27.40 -8.55 16.26
N ARG A 248 26.38 -8.33 15.42
CA ARG A 248 26.09 -9.16 14.22
C ARG A 248 27.35 -9.38 13.38
N VAL A 249 27.47 -10.55 12.74
CA VAL A 249 28.57 -10.86 11.80
C VAL A 249 28.62 -9.75 10.76
N ASN A 250 29.73 -9.03 10.70
CA ASN A 250 29.88 -8.00 9.69
C ASN A 250 30.28 -8.66 8.35
N ILE A 251 30.21 -7.91 7.25
CA ILE A 251 30.52 -8.46 5.92
C ILE A 251 31.94 -9.04 5.79
N ARG A 252 32.93 -8.56 6.55
CA ARG A 252 34.30 -9.11 6.54
C ARG A 252 34.32 -10.50 7.17
N ASP A 253 33.58 -10.69 8.26
CA ASP A 253 33.45 -11.99 8.92
C ASP A 253 32.72 -12.98 8.00
N ALA A 254 31.64 -12.54 7.34
CA ALA A 254 30.92 -13.34 6.34
C ALA A 254 31.82 -13.76 5.16
N VAL A 255 32.64 -12.84 4.64
CA VAL A 255 33.67 -13.15 3.63
C VAL A 255 34.68 -14.18 4.16
N GLY A 256 35.07 -14.07 5.43
CA GLY A 256 35.93 -15.05 6.11
C GLY A 256 35.35 -16.46 6.08
N MET A 257 34.07 -16.60 6.46
CA MET A 257 33.34 -17.88 6.44
C MET A 257 33.18 -18.42 5.01
N PHE A 258 32.84 -17.54 4.05
CA PHE A 258 32.74 -17.92 2.64
C PHE A 258 34.09 -18.41 2.08
N ASN A 259 35.20 -17.78 2.48
CA ASN A 259 36.55 -18.21 2.11
C ASN A 259 36.92 -19.57 2.72
N SER A 260 36.54 -19.86 3.98
CA SER A 260 36.82 -21.17 4.60
C SER A 260 36.06 -22.32 3.92
N ALA A 261 34.95 -22.03 3.26
CA ALA A 261 34.22 -22.97 2.41
C ALA A 261 34.73 -23.02 0.96
N GLY A 262 35.92 -22.49 0.68
CA GLY A 262 36.50 -22.49 -0.66
C GLY A 262 35.79 -21.56 -1.65
N ARG A 263 35.13 -20.49 -1.15
CA ARG A 263 34.36 -19.52 -1.95
C ARG A 263 33.27 -20.18 -2.78
N ASN A 264 32.55 -21.11 -2.16
CA ASN A 264 31.45 -21.84 -2.78
C ASN A 264 30.26 -21.86 -1.80
N ALA A 265 29.11 -21.31 -2.23
CA ALA A 265 27.95 -21.18 -1.36
C ALA A 265 27.35 -22.53 -0.96
N LEU A 266 27.36 -23.52 -1.86
CA LEU A 266 26.83 -24.86 -1.57
C LEU A 266 27.73 -25.60 -0.57
N ALA A 267 29.05 -25.46 -0.70
CA ALA A 267 29.99 -26.01 0.28
C ALA A 267 29.80 -25.35 1.66
N LEU A 268 29.55 -24.04 1.70
CA LEU A 268 29.25 -23.34 2.96
C LEU A 268 27.94 -23.83 3.57
N CYS A 269 26.88 -23.96 2.77
CA CYS A 269 25.60 -24.50 3.25
C CYS A 269 25.76 -25.92 3.84
N ALA A 270 26.53 -26.78 3.16
CA ALA A 270 26.79 -28.14 3.63
C ALA A 270 27.59 -28.18 4.96
N GLN A 271 28.49 -27.21 5.20
CA GLN A 271 29.21 -27.11 6.49
C GLN A 271 28.29 -26.79 7.67
N PHE A 272 27.14 -26.17 7.42
CA PHE A 272 26.16 -25.76 8.45
C PHE A 272 24.83 -26.51 8.30
N GLU A 273 24.82 -27.69 7.67
CA GLU A 273 23.61 -28.50 7.48
C GLU A 273 22.96 -28.89 8.83
N GLU A 274 23.76 -29.06 9.88
CA GLU A 274 23.31 -29.36 11.24
C GLU A 274 22.85 -28.11 12.03
N ASP A 275 22.99 -26.89 11.50
CA ASP A 275 22.39 -25.70 12.12
C ASP A 275 20.86 -25.74 11.91
N GLN A 276 20.12 -25.78 13.02
CA GLN A 276 18.67 -25.91 13.01
C GLN A 276 17.97 -24.87 12.11
N ARG A 277 18.44 -23.62 12.08
CA ARG A 277 17.83 -22.57 11.26
C ARG A 277 18.13 -22.76 9.78
N VAL A 278 19.31 -23.28 9.43
CA VAL A 278 19.68 -23.62 8.05
C VAL A 278 18.84 -24.80 7.56
N HIS A 279 18.69 -25.82 8.41
CA HIS A 279 17.87 -27.01 8.13
C HIS A 279 16.38 -26.65 7.98
N ASP A 280 15.79 -25.91 8.92
CA ASP A 280 14.37 -25.55 8.91
C ASP A 280 13.99 -24.67 7.71
N LEU A 281 14.94 -23.89 7.20
CA LEU A 281 14.76 -23.13 5.97
C LEU A 281 14.96 -23.97 4.71
N ASP A 282 15.53 -25.17 4.75
CA ASP A 282 16.03 -25.84 3.54
C ASP A 282 16.90 -24.89 2.69
N TYR A 283 17.83 -24.21 3.38
CA TYR A 283 18.50 -23.03 2.84
C TYR A 283 19.28 -23.33 1.55
N MET A 284 19.87 -24.53 1.43
CA MET A 284 20.62 -24.92 0.22
C MET A 284 19.72 -24.99 -1.02
N ASP A 285 18.49 -25.55 -0.91
CA ASP A 285 17.55 -25.57 -2.02
C ASP A 285 17.11 -24.15 -2.39
N ARG A 286 16.80 -23.33 -1.37
CA ARG A 286 16.45 -21.92 -1.58
C ARG A 286 17.55 -21.13 -2.24
N PHE A 287 18.82 -21.36 -1.87
CA PHE A 287 19.95 -20.72 -2.53
C PHE A 287 19.99 -21.06 -4.02
N LYS A 288 19.85 -22.34 -4.39
CA LYS A 288 19.82 -22.78 -5.79
C LYS A 288 18.67 -22.12 -6.55
N ARG A 289 17.48 -22.06 -5.94
CA ARG A 289 16.31 -21.37 -6.49
C ARG A 289 16.54 -19.88 -6.69
N ALA A 290 17.04 -19.18 -5.69
CA ALA A 290 17.33 -17.75 -5.77
C ALA A 290 18.37 -17.45 -6.85
N PHE A 291 19.43 -18.25 -6.93
CA PHE A 291 20.45 -18.14 -7.97
C PHE A 291 19.85 -18.25 -9.39
N MET A 292 19.02 -19.28 -9.62
CA MET A 292 18.34 -19.47 -10.90
C MET A 292 17.31 -18.36 -11.19
N THR A 293 16.68 -17.81 -10.16
CA THR A 293 15.71 -16.71 -10.27
C THR A 293 16.38 -15.42 -10.72
N VAL A 294 17.57 -15.13 -10.22
CA VAL A 294 18.38 -13.99 -10.65
C VAL A 294 18.88 -14.21 -12.08
N LYS A 295 19.48 -15.38 -12.35
CA LYS A 295 20.10 -15.67 -13.65
C LYS A 295 19.10 -15.63 -14.81
N HIS A 296 17.90 -16.17 -14.62
CA HIS A 296 16.87 -16.26 -15.65
C HIS A 296 15.68 -15.34 -15.34
N HIS A 297 15.91 -14.23 -14.64
CA HIS A 297 14.83 -13.33 -14.22
C HIS A 297 14.00 -12.86 -15.42
N VAL A 298 12.71 -12.65 -15.19
CA VAL A 298 11.76 -12.24 -16.23
C VAL A 298 11.67 -10.72 -16.30
N ILE A 299 11.85 -10.18 -17.50
CA ILE A 299 11.74 -8.74 -17.81
C ILE A 299 10.70 -8.51 -18.90
N MET A 300 10.33 -7.24 -19.11
CA MET A 300 9.57 -6.78 -20.27
C MET A 300 10.55 -6.08 -21.22
N ASP A 301 10.64 -6.55 -22.45
CA ASP A 301 11.47 -5.93 -23.48
C ASP A 301 10.78 -4.71 -24.11
N VAL A 302 11.49 -4.02 -25.00
CA VAL A 302 11.02 -2.81 -25.69
C VAL A 302 9.79 -3.02 -26.57
N ASP A 303 9.59 -4.24 -27.05
CA ASP A 303 8.44 -4.63 -27.87
C ASP A 303 7.24 -5.04 -26.98
N GLY A 304 7.41 -5.00 -25.66
CA GLY A 304 6.40 -5.36 -24.68
C GLY A 304 6.28 -6.87 -24.43
N LYS A 305 7.20 -7.68 -24.97
CA LYS A 305 7.24 -9.11 -24.74
C LYS A 305 7.85 -9.40 -23.38
N VAL A 306 7.25 -10.36 -22.67
CA VAL A 306 7.66 -10.74 -21.33
C VAL A 306 8.33 -12.11 -21.37
N GLY A 307 9.60 -12.16 -20.95
CA GLY A 307 10.42 -13.36 -21.00
C GLY A 307 11.68 -13.28 -20.15
N PRO A 308 12.40 -14.40 -19.98
CA PRO A 308 13.64 -14.44 -19.21
C PRO A 308 14.77 -13.66 -19.90
N LEU A 309 15.69 -13.09 -19.12
CA LEU A 309 16.90 -12.40 -19.61
C LEU A 309 17.79 -13.27 -20.51
N ASP A 310 17.85 -14.58 -20.24
CA ASP A 310 18.60 -15.56 -21.00
C ASP A 310 17.66 -16.69 -21.45
N PRO A 311 16.90 -16.49 -22.54
CA PRO A 311 15.90 -17.47 -22.99
C PRO A 311 16.52 -18.72 -23.61
N GLU A 312 17.74 -18.63 -24.14
CA GLU A 312 18.42 -19.77 -24.79
C GLU A 312 18.85 -20.84 -23.77
N ASN A 313 19.25 -20.40 -22.57
CA ASN A 313 19.66 -21.31 -21.50
C ASN A 313 18.61 -21.47 -20.38
N ALA A 314 17.42 -20.87 -20.52
CA ALA A 314 16.34 -21.02 -19.57
C ALA A 314 15.68 -22.41 -19.68
N SER A 315 15.45 -23.06 -18.55
CA SER A 315 14.70 -24.32 -18.49
C SER A 315 13.20 -24.10 -18.76
N SER A 316 12.52 -25.12 -19.28
CA SER A 316 11.08 -25.07 -19.57
C SER A 316 10.19 -24.96 -18.32
N ASP A 317 10.72 -25.35 -17.16
CA ASP A 317 10.04 -25.35 -15.86
C ASP A 317 10.29 -24.07 -15.03
N LEU A 318 10.83 -23.00 -15.64
CA LEU A 318 11.09 -21.72 -14.96
C LEU A 318 9.85 -21.13 -14.25
N HIS A 319 8.66 -21.48 -14.71
CA HIS A 319 7.39 -21.10 -14.09
C HIS A 319 7.16 -21.68 -12.69
N GLU A 320 7.83 -22.78 -12.33
CA GLU A 320 7.85 -23.33 -10.96
C GLU A 320 8.72 -22.50 -10.02
N LEU A 321 9.66 -21.73 -10.58
CA LEU A 321 10.62 -20.94 -9.83
C LEU A 321 10.19 -19.48 -9.69
N ILE A 322 9.91 -18.80 -10.81
CA ILE A 322 9.58 -17.36 -10.83
C ILE A 322 8.08 -17.14 -10.66
N GLY A 323 7.27 -17.99 -11.27
CA GLY A 323 5.83 -17.87 -11.21
C GLY A 323 5.16 -18.22 -12.53
N GLN A 324 3.87 -18.50 -12.45
CA GLN A 324 3.09 -18.90 -13.60
C GLN A 324 2.88 -17.73 -14.55
N ARG A 325 3.08 -18.00 -15.85
CA ARG A 325 3.01 -16.97 -16.90
C ARG A 325 1.60 -16.44 -17.08
N LEU A 326 1.45 -15.12 -16.99
CA LEU A 326 0.23 -14.41 -17.33
C LEU A 326 0.22 -13.99 -18.82
N PRO A 327 -0.95 -13.66 -19.40
CA PRO A 327 -1.00 -13.05 -20.73
C PRO A 327 -0.21 -11.74 -20.80
N GLU A 328 0.42 -11.44 -21.94
CA GLU A 328 1.20 -10.22 -22.16
C GLU A 328 0.37 -8.94 -21.92
N GLU A 329 -0.90 -8.96 -22.32
CA GLU A 329 -1.85 -7.86 -22.05
C GLU A 329 -1.98 -7.55 -20.54
N LEU A 330 -1.90 -8.55 -19.68
CA LEU A 330 -1.99 -8.34 -18.23
C LEU A 330 -0.70 -7.75 -17.66
N TYR A 331 0.46 -8.18 -18.17
CA TYR A 331 1.73 -7.56 -17.81
C TYR A 331 1.79 -6.10 -18.27
N PHE A 332 1.24 -5.77 -19.44
CA PHE A 332 1.10 -4.39 -19.90
C PHE A 332 0.22 -3.55 -18.95
N TYR A 333 -0.92 -4.09 -18.49
CA TYR A 333 -1.75 -3.40 -17.51
C TYR A 333 -1.05 -3.21 -16.17
N ILE A 334 -0.28 -4.18 -15.70
CA ILE A 334 0.58 -4.01 -14.52
C ILE A 334 1.62 -2.91 -14.78
N SER A 335 2.29 -2.92 -15.94
CA SER A 335 3.37 -1.99 -16.25
C SER A 335 2.93 -0.53 -16.34
N LYS A 336 1.68 -0.28 -16.73
CA LYS A 336 1.04 1.05 -16.71
C LYS A 336 0.42 1.42 -15.36
N GLY A 337 0.50 0.54 -14.36
CA GLY A 337 -0.12 0.74 -13.06
C GLY A 337 -1.64 0.64 -13.09
N ILE A 338 -2.25 -0.03 -14.06
CA ILE A 338 -3.72 -0.23 -14.12
C ILE A 338 -4.18 -1.21 -13.04
N LEU A 339 -3.39 -2.27 -12.83
CA LEU A 339 -3.68 -3.36 -11.92
C LEU A 339 -2.51 -3.56 -10.94
N GLY A 340 -2.79 -3.53 -9.63
CA GLY A 340 -1.84 -3.90 -8.59
C GLY A 340 -1.50 -5.39 -8.59
N SER A 341 -0.36 -5.75 -8.01
CA SER A 341 0.19 -7.12 -8.06
C SER A 341 -0.51 -8.13 -7.16
N ARG A 342 -1.26 -7.70 -6.14
CA ARG A 342 -1.81 -8.59 -5.08
C ARG A 342 -2.71 -9.71 -5.62
N ILE A 343 -3.73 -9.37 -6.42
CA ILE A 343 -4.66 -10.37 -6.97
C ILE A 343 -3.96 -11.29 -7.99
N PRO A 344 -3.16 -10.77 -8.95
CA PRO A 344 -2.30 -11.60 -9.79
C PRO A 344 -1.38 -12.54 -9.01
N ASN A 345 -0.71 -12.07 -7.94
CA ASN A 345 0.18 -12.90 -7.11
C ASN A 345 -0.56 -14.05 -6.45
N TRP A 346 -1.78 -13.83 -5.96
CA TRP A 346 -2.60 -14.92 -5.42
C TRP A 346 -2.95 -15.95 -6.50
N LEU A 347 -3.30 -15.50 -7.71
CA LEU A 347 -3.59 -16.39 -8.83
C LEU A 347 -2.37 -17.19 -9.29
N THR A 348 -1.19 -16.57 -9.40
CA THR A 348 0.02 -17.23 -9.91
C THR A 348 0.61 -18.19 -8.87
N SER A 349 0.71 -17.77 -7.61
CA SER A 349 1.25 -18.59 -6.50
C SER A 349 0.28 -19.68 -6.03
N GLY A 350 -1.04 -19.45 -6.11
CA GLY A 350 -2.04 -20.29 -5.46
C GLY A 350 -2.11 -20.10 -3.94
N GLU A 351 -1.53 -19.02 -3.41
CA GLU A 351 -1.49 -18.72 -1.98
C GLU A 351 -2.00 -17.31 -1.68
N LEU A 352 -2.84 -17.20 -0.66
CA LEU A 352 -3.31 -15.95 -0.09
C LEU A 352 -2.81 -15.88 1.35
N LEU A 353 -1.75 -15.10 1.56
CA LEU A 353 -1.20 -14.86 2.88
C LEU A 353 -1.96 -13.73 3.58
N LEU A 354 -2.50 -14.03 4.77
CA LEU A 354 -2.99 -13.03 5.71
C LEU A 354 -1.81 -12.58 6.57
N THR A 355 -1.58 -11.26 6.60
CA THR A 355 -0.49 -10.64 7.37
C THR A 355 -1.05 -9.69 8.43
N LEU A 356 -0.23 -9.42 9.44
CA LEU A 356 -0.43 -8.36 10.43
C LEU A 356 0.57 -7.23 10.10
N PRO A 357 0.13 -6.16 9.41
CA PRO A 357 1.00 -5.04 9.08
C PRO A 357 1.59 -4.39 10.34
N LEU A 358 2.78 -3.81 10.20
CA LEU A 358 3.41 -3.05 11.28
C LEU A 358 2.45 -1.95 11.80
N GLY A 359 2.41 -1.74 13.12
CA GLY A 359 1.47 -0.80 13.75
C GLY A 359 0.07 -1.36 13.99
N THR A 360 -0.24 -2.58 13.52
CA THR A 360 -1.56 -3.19 13.72
C THR A 360 -1.56 -4.13 14.91
N GLU A 361 -2.54 -3.97 15.78
CA GLU A 361 -2.74 -4.85 16.92
C GLU A 361 -3.38 -6.18 16.52
N ASP A 362 -2.82 -7.28 17.03
CA ASP A 362 -3.39 -8.61 16.84
C ASP A 362 -4.64 -8.79 17.71
N THR A 363 -5.80 -8.46 17.14
CA THR A 363 -7.07 -8.44 17.85
C THR A 363 -8.09 -9.38 17.22
N PRO A 364 -9.07 -9.90 18.00
CA PRO A 364 -10.15 -10.72 17.45
C PRO A 364 -10.92 -10.03 16.31
N VAL A 365 -11.12 -8.70 16.39
CA VAL A 365 -11.80 -7.95 15.33
C VAL A 365 -10.97 -7.89 14.04
N TYR A 366 -9.64 -7.76 14.13
CA TYR A 366 -8.76 -7.73 12.97
C TYR A 366 -8.68 -9.12 12.30
N ARG A 367 -8.55 -10.19 13.09
CA ARG A 367 -8.60 -11.57 12.57
C ARG A 367 -9.95 -11.87 11.92
N ARG A 368 -11.07 -11.42 12.53
CA ARG A 368 -12.41 -11.56 11.96
C ARG A 368 -12.57 -10.81 10.64
N LEU A 369 -12.07 -9.57 10.56
CA LEU A 369 -12.09 -8.78 9.32
C LEU A 369 -11.47 -9.58 8.16
N LEU A 370 -10.30 -10.17 8.39
CA LEU A 370 -9.57 -10.92 7.37
C LEU A 370 -10.19 -12.27 7.01
N THR A 371 -10.85 -12.94 7.95
CA THR A 371 -11.33 -14.32 7.78
C THR A 371 -12.82 -14.48 7.53
N GLU A 372 -13.64 -13.45 7.80
CA GLU A 372 -15.09 -13.46 7.62
C GLU A 372 -15.57 -12.31 6.73
N ASN A 373 -15.11 -11.09 6.97
CA ASN A 373 -15.66 -9.89 6.31
C ASN A 373 -15.08 -9.62 4.90
N LEU A 374 -13.77 -9.76 4.71
CA LEU A 374 -13.10 -9.50 3.42
C LEU A 374 -13.06 -10.67 2.41
N PRO A 375 -13.17 -11.96 2.79
CA PRO A 375 -13.20 -13.05 1.82
C PRO A 375 -14.20 -12.87 0.67
N PRO A 376 -15.45 -12.38 0.88
CA PRO A 376 -16.37 -12.13 -0.24
C PRO A 376 -15.81 -11.14 -1.27
N ILE A 377 -15.19 -10.04 -0.84
CA ILE A 377 -14.60 -9.01 -1.72
C ILE A 377 -13.41 -9.59 -2.49
N ARG A 378 -12.51 -10.29 -1.78
CA ARG A 378 -11.32 -10.92 -2.37
C ARG A 378 -11.69 -12.01 -3.39
N THR A 379 -12.74 -12.77 -3.08
CA THR A 379 -13.27 -13.82 -3.95
C THR A 379 -13.89 -13.23 -5.22
N GLN A 380 -14.66 -12.13 -5.09
CA GLN A 380 -15.17 -11.39 -6.26
C GLN A 380 -14.04 -10.92 -7.17
N ALA A 381 -12.97 -10.34 -6.60
CA ALA A 381 -11.80 -9.89 -7.38
C ALA A 381 -11.08 -11.07 -8.07
N LEU A 382 -10.80 -12.16 -7.35
CA LEU A 382 -10.19 -13.36 -7.91
C LEU A 382 -11.01 -13.93 -9.08
N CYS A 383 -12.33 -14.11 -8.89
CA CYS A 383 -13.22 -14.63 -9.92
C CYS A 383 -13.30 -13.73 -11.16
N LEU A 384 -13.41 -12.41 -10.95
CA LEU A 384 -13.54 -11.46 -12.05
C LEU A 384 -12.29 -11.44 -12.93
N LEU A 385 -11.10 -11.48 -12.31
CA LEU A 385 -9.84 -11.58 -13.03
C LEU A 385 -9.69 -12.95 -13.70
N SER A 386 -9.88 -14.06 -12.97
CA SER A 386 -9.69 -15.41 -13.50
C SER A 386 -10.60 -15.73 -14.69
N ASN A 387 -11.85 -15.23 -14.67
CA ASN A 387 -12.82 -15.44 -15.76
C ASN A 387 -12.43 -14.75 -17.07
N SER A 388 -11.46 -13.83 -17.03
CA SER A 388 -10.88 -13.18 -18.21
C SER A 388 -9.58 -13.85 -18.66
N LEU A 389 -9.15 -14.93 -18.00
CA LEU A 389 -7.92 -15.67 -18.27
C LEU A 389 -8.21 -17.10 -18.75
N HIS A 390 -7.16 -17.81 -19.14
CA HIS A 390 -7.23 -19.22 -19.55
C HIS A 390 -7.86 -20.11 -18.46
N ARG A 391 -8.56 -21.18 -18.88
CA ARG A 391 -9.28 -22.12 -17.99
C ARG A 391 -8.44 -22.64 -16.82
N PHE A 392 -7.13 -22.78 -17.03
CA PHE A 392 -6.14 -23.12 -16.01
C PHE A 392 -6.27 -22.25 -14.74
N TYR A 393 -6.41 -20.93 -14.88
CA TYR A 393 -6.57 -20.00 -13.75
C TYR A 393 -7.97 -20.06 -13.14
N GLN A 394 -8.99 -20.38 -13.92
CA GLN A 394 -10.39 -20.46 -13.47
C GLN A 394 -10.64 -21.67 -12.55
N THR A 395 -9.82 -22.72 -12.65
CA THR A 395 -9.98 -23.95 -11.86
C THR A 395 -9.02 -24.03 -10.67
N LYS A 396 -8.26 -22.97 -10.38
CA LYS A 396 -7.29 -22.98 -9.30
C LYS A 396 -7.93 -23.07 -7.92
N VAL A 397 -7.18 -23.67 -7.01
CA VAL A 397 -7.43 -23.63 -5.57
C VAL A 397 -6.43 -22.66 -4.97
N ILE A 398 -6.93 -21.67 -4.23
CA ILE A 398 -6.09 -20.68 -3.55
C ILE A 398 -6.08 -21.02 -2.06
N ASN A 399 -4.91 -21.40 -1.54
CA ASN A 399 -4.74 -21.76 -0.13
C ASN A 399 -4.59 -20.49 0.72
N VAL A 400 -5.36 -20.38 1.78
CA VAL A 400 -5.31 -19.23 2.70
C VAL A 400 -4.43 -19.59 3.89
N ARG A 401 -3.34 -18.85 4.10
CA ARG A 401 -2.45 -19.02 5.25
C ARG A 401 -2.50 -17.78 6.13
N ALA A 402 -2.56 -17.96 7.45
CA ALA A 402 -2.60 -16.86 8.40
C ALA A 402 -1.36 -16.82 9.28
N TRP A 403 -0.84 -15.63 9.57
CA TRP A 403 0.33 -15.44 10.46
C TRP A 403 0.17 -16.02 11.86
N TYR A 404 -1.06 -16.22 12.33
CA TYR A 404 -1.36 -16.74 13.66
C TYR A 404 -1.76 -18.22 13.66
N ASP A 405 -1.89 -18.85 12.49
CA ASP A 405 -2.33 -20.24 12.38
C ASP A 405 -1.82 -20.88 11.08
N ASP A 406 -0.65 -21.52 11.14
CA ASP A 406 -0.06 -22.25 10.03
C ASP A 406 -0.82 -23.54 9.67
N LYS A 407 -1.81 -23.95 10.48
CA LYS A 407 -2.63 -25.16 10.26
C LYS A 407 -4.00 -24.84 9.68
N THR A 408 -4.22 -23.63 9.18
CA THR A 408 -5.50 -23.29 8.54
C THR A 408 -5.69 -24.06 7.23
N ASP A 409 -6.64 -24.99 7.20
CA ASP A 409 -7.05 -25.73 5.98
C ASP A 409 -8.04 -24.92 5.09
N LYS A 410 -8.08 -23.58 5.22
CA LYS A 410 -9.00 -22.76 4.44
C LYS A 410 -8.48 -22.60 3.01
N SER A 411 -9.34 -22.86 2.04
CA SER A 411 -9.02 -22.68 0.63
C SER A 411 -10.21 -22.10 -0.15
N ILE A 412 -9.90 -21.38 -1.22
CA ILE A 412 -10.86 -20.80 -2.15
C ILE A 412 -10.82 -21.63 -3.43
N HIS A 413 -11.91 -22.32 -3.73
CA HIS A 413 -12.05 -23.14 -4.94
C HIS A 413 -12.70 -22.30 -6.05
N LEU A 414 -11.90 -21.73 -6.96
CA LEU A 414 -12.39 -20.83 -8.01
C LEU A 414 -13.41 -21.49 -8.95
N LYS A 415 -13.29 -22.80 -9.16
CA LYS A 415 -14.21 -23.58 -10.00
C LYS A 415 -15.65 -23.57 -9.48
N ASP A 416 -15.84 -23.50 -8.17
CA ASP A 416 -17.15 -23.67 -7.53
C ASP A 416 -17.87 -22.33 -7.33
N LEU A 417 -17.19 -21.22 -7.65
CA LEU A 417 -17.70 -19.88 -7.46
C LEU A 417 -18.45 -19.39 -8.70
N PRO A 418 -19.59 -18.71 -8.53
CA PRO A 418 -20.37 -18.20 -9.66
C PRO A 418 -19.60 -17.09 -10.40
N SER A 419 -19.79 -17.02 -11.71
CA SER A 419 -19.29 -15.90 -12.51
C SER A 419 -19.96 -14.60 -12.05
N VAL A 420 -19.15 -13.62 -11.65
CA VAL A 420 -19.59 -12.25 -11.37
C VAL A 420 -19.41 -11.32 -12.58
N LYS A 421 -18.79 -11.80 -13.65
CA LYS A 421 -18.54 -11.01 -14.87
C LYS A 421 -19.85 -10.68 -15.60
N ASP A 422 -20.73 -11.67 -15.72
CA ASP A 422 -21.98 -11.51 -16.46
C ASP A 422 -22.95 -10.54 -15.76
N THR A 423 -22.89 -10.47 -14.42
CA THR A 423 -23.81 -9.64 -13.63
C THR A 423 -23.59 -8.15 -13.85
N ILE A 424 -22.37 -7.73 -14.21
CA ILE A 424 -21.97 -6.33 -14.38
C ILE A 424 -21.74 -5.94 -15.85
N SER A 425 -21.89 -6.89 -16.78
CA SER A 425 -21.60 -6.70 -18.21
C SER A 425 -22.54 -5.70 -18.92
N SER A 426 -23.72 -5.44 -18.34
CA SER A 426 -24.70 -4.46 -18.84
C SER A 426 -24.22 -3.01 -18.77
N TRP A 427 -23.23 -2.70 -17.92
CA TRP A 427 -22.62 -1.38 -17.83
C TRP A 427 -21.60 -1.17 -18.96
N ARG A 428 -22.09 -0.66 -20.09
CA ARG A 428 -21.27 -0.25 -21.24
C ARG A 428 -21.85 1.00 -21.92
N LEU A 429 -21.96 2.06 -21.14
CA LEU A 429 -22.62 3.30 -21.52
C LEU A 429 -21.63 4.28 -22.16
N GLY A 430 -21.84 4.60 -23.44
CA GLY A 430 -21.09 5.66 -24.14
C GLY A 430 -21.62 7.06 -23.83
N SER A 431 -20.93 8.10 -24.29
CA SER A 431 -21.17 9.50 -23.88
C SER A 431 -22.60 9.98 -24.14
N LYS A 432 -23.23 9.54 -25.23
CA LYS A 432 -24.62 9.88 -25.56
C LYS A 432 -25.64 9.30 -24.57
N GLN A 433 -25.27 8.24 -23.86
CA GLN A 433 -26.11 7.60 -22.84
C GLN A 433 -25.80 8.10 -21.43
N LEU A 434 -24.63 8.73 -21.21
CA LEU A 434 -24.27 9.27 -19.91
C LEU A 434 -25.13 10.50 -19.59
N PRO A 435 -25.64 10.65 -18.36
CA PRO A 435 -26.30 11.86 -17.90
C PRO A 435 -25.36 13.07 -17.92
N GLU A 436 -25.91 14.28 -18.08
CA GLU A 436 -25.11 15.52 -18.10
C GLU A 436 -24.26 15.71 -16.83
N SER A 437 -24.79 15.28 -15.67
CA SER A 437 -24.07 15.30 -14.39
C SER A 437 -22.80 14.46 -14.42
N VAL A 438 -22.77 13.41 -15.26
CA VAL A 438 -21.65 12.47 -15.38
C VAL A 438 -20.70 12.84 -16.54
N GLN A 439 -21.13 13.68 -17.48
CA GLN A 439 -20.32 14.03 -18.65
C GLN A 439 -19.17 15.00 -18.34
N LYS A 440 -19.23 15.76 -17.23
CA LYS A 440 -18.27 16.83 -16.93
C LYS A 440 -17.26 16.40 -15.87
N PHE A 441 -16.11 15.86 -16.29
CA PHE A 441 -14.98 15.62 -15.39
C PHE A 441 -14.19 16.92 -15.13
N GLN A 442 -13.91 17.22 -13.87
CA GLN A 442 -13.12 18.37 -13.43
C GLN A 442 -12.20 17.95 -12.28
N GLU A 443 -11.31 18.83 -11.83
CA GLU A 443 -10.54 18.63 -10.62
C GLU A 443 -11.48 18.52 -9.40
N ASN A 444 -11.23 17.57 -8.49
CA ASN A 444 -12.15 17.19 -7.39
C ASN A 444 -13.55 16.73 -7.85
N TYR A 445 -13.63 16.08 -9.01
CA TYR A 445 -14.88 15.53 -9.51
C TYR A 445 -15.44 14.46 -8.54
N PRO A 446 -16.67 14.64 -8.00
CA PRO A 446 -17.26 13.74 -7.03
C PRO A 446 -17.82 12.51 -7.77
N LEU A 447 -16.93 11.56 -8.08
CA LEU A 447 -17.19 10.43 -8.96
C LEU A 447 -18.29 9.51 -8.41
N LEU A 448 -18.18 9.12 -7.13
CA LEU A 448 -19.15 8.20 -6.51
C LEU A 448 -20.54 8.86 -6.41
N THR A 449 -20.58 10.13 -6.00
CA THR A 449 -21.78 10.95 -5.87
C THR A 449 -22.46 11.08 -7.22
N SER A 450 -21.73 11.49 -8.25
CA SER A 450 -22.29 11.71 -9.59
C SER A 450 -22.85 10.42 -10.18
N CYS A 451 -22.15 9.30 -10.01
CA CYS A 451 -22.62 7.98 -10.46
C CYS A 451 -23.85 7.50 -9.69
N LEU A 452 -23.95 7.72 -8.38
CA LEU A 452 -25.10 7.32 -7.59
C LEU A 452 -26.32 8.20 -7.86
N SER A 453 -26.14 9.53 -7.86
CA SER A 453 -27.23 10.49 -8.10
C SER A 453 -27.82 10.35 -9.51
N ALA A 454 -27.02 9.93 -10.50
CA ALA A 454 -27.51 9.58 -11.83
C ALA A 454 -28.62 8.51 -11.79
N LEU A 455 -28.57 7.57 -10.85
CA LEU A 455 -29.53 6.47 -10.73
C LEU A 455 -30.84 6.88 -10.02
N ASN A 456 -30.96 8.12 -9.56
CA ASN A 456 -32.23 8.68 -9.11
C ASN A 456 -33.16 9.00 -10.30
N ASP A 457 -32.62 9.26 -11.49
CA ASP A 457 -33.40 9.48 -12.70
C ASP A 457 -33.88 8.15 -13.31
N GLN A 458 -35.18 7.87 -13.19
CA GLN A 458 -35.80 6.68 -13.78
C GLN A 458 -35.72 6.65 -15.31
N GLY A 459 -35.65 7.83 -15.95
CA GLY A 459 -35.42 7.95 -17.39
C GLY A 459 -34.05 7.40 -17.80
N PHE A 460 -33.01 7.72 -17.04
CA PHE A 460 -31.68 7.13 -17.20
C PHE A 460 -31.66 5.64 -16.87
N VAL A 461 -32.20 5.22 -15.73
CA VAL A 461 -32.22 3.80 -15.30
C VAL A 461 -32.85 2.90 -16.36
N SER A 462 -33.95 3.34 -17.00
CA SER A 462 -34.60 2.58 -18.07
C SER A 462 -33.74 2.35 -19.32
N LYS A 463 -32.66 3.12 -19.49
CA LYS A 463 -31.75 3.12 -20.65
C LYS A 463 -30.30 2.80 -20.30
N SER A 464 -30.01 2.52 -19.02
CA SER A 464 -28.65 2.34 -18.52
C SER A 464 -28.10 0.92 -18.73
N SER A 465 -28.84 0.04 -19.40
CA SER A 465 -28.39 -1.30 -19.79
C SER A 465 -28.01 -1.33 -21.26
N SER A 466 -26.81 -1.85 -21.55
CA SER A 466 -26.29 -1.96 -22.91
C SER A 466 -26.26 -3.42 -23.39
N PRO A 467 -26.54 -3.67 -24.67
CA PRO A 467 -26.43 -5.02 -25.24
C PRO A 467 -24.96 -5.46 -25.34
N LYS A 468 -24.73 -6.76 -25.51
CA LYS A 468 -23.38 -7.35 -25.56
C LYS A 468 -22.52 -6.82 -26.71
N ASP A 469 -23.15 -6.41 -27.80
CA ASP A 469 -22.54 -5.87 -29.02
C ASP A 469 -22.44 -4.33 -29.03
N ALA A 470 -22.66 -3.67 -27.88
CA ALA A 470 -22.49 -2.23 -27.76
C ALA A 470 -21.08 -1.78 -28.18
N ALA A 471 -20.95 -0.52 -28.61
CA ALA A 471 -19.67 0.03 -29.04
C ALA A 471 -18.65 0.08 -27.87
N PRO A 472 -17.34 -0.06 -28.13
CA PRO A 472 -16.32 0.14 -27.10
C PRO A 472 -16.33 1.55 -26.52
N LEU A 473 -16.08 1.66 -25.22
CA LEU A 473 -15.86 2.93 -24.52
C LEU A 473 -14.55 3.55 -25.00
N THR A 474 -14.58 4.85 -25.30
CA THR A 474 -13.49 5.55 -25.98
C THR A 474 -12.81 6.57 -25.06
N THR A 475 -13.58 7.30 -24.27
CA THR A 475 -13.05 8.36 -23.41
C THR A 475 -12.72 7.86 -22.01
N LYS A 476 -11.79 8.55 -21.33
CA LYS A 476 -11.51 8.36 -19.90
C LYS A 476 -12.79 8.37 -19.06
N GLN A 477 -13.67 9.34 -19.29
CA GLN A 477 -14.88 9.52 -18.49
C GLN A 477 -15.87 8.38 -18.63
N GLU A 478 -16.06 7.89 -19.86
CA GLU A 478 -16.87 6.69 -20.13
C GLU A 478 -16.35 5.51 -19.32
N ILE A 479 -15.04 5.25 -19.36
CA ILE A 479 -14.44 4.09 -18.71
C ILE A 479 -14.58 4.20 -17.20
N ILE A 480 -14.16 5.32 -16.61
CA ILE A 480 -14.18 5.50 -15.16
C ILE A 480 -15.60 5.43 -14.60
N SER A 481 -16.58 6.04 -15.28
CA SER A 481 -17.98 5.97 -14.85
C SER A 481 -18.54 4.55 -14.92
N ASN A 482 -18.27 3.81 -16.00
CA ASN A 482 -18.68 2.42 -16.12
C ASN A 482 -17.98 1.51 -15.09
N VAL A 483 -16.69 1.71 -14.82
CA VAL A 483 -15.97 1.00 -13.75
C VAL A 483 -16.61 1.26 -12.39
N THR A 484 -16.95 2.52 -12.09
CA THR A 484 -17.60 2.89 -10.83
C THR A 484 -18.96 2.23 -10.67
N TRP A 485 -19.84 2.22 -11.69
CA TRP A 485 -21.13 1.54 -11.59
C TRP A 485 -20.99 0.02 -11.44
N ARG A 486 -20.06 -0.61 -12.19
CA ARG A 486 -19.74 -2.03 -12.02
C ARG A 486 -19.29 -2.34 -10.60
N PHE A 487 -18.40 -1.51 -10.04
CA PHE A 487 -17.94 -1.62 -8.66
C PHE A 487 -19.09 -1.45 -7.64
N LEU A 488 -19.92 -0.42 -7.79
CA LEU A 488 -21.06 -0.17 -6.91
C LEU A 488 -22.07 -1.32 -6.93
N GLN A 489 -22.29 -1.95 -8.09
CA GLN A 489 -23.13 -3.13 -8.19
C GLN A 489 -22.51 -4.36 -7.50
N LEU A 490 -21.21 -4.62 -7.69
CA LEU A 490 -20.50 -5.71 -6.98
C LEU A 490 -20.52 -5.53 -5.47
N ARG A 491 -20.45 -4.28 -5.00
CA ARG A 491 -20.58 -3.93 -3.58
C ARG A 491 -22.02 -3.90 -3.08
N GLY A 492 -23.02 -4.10 -3.94
CA GLY A 492 -24.44 -4.20 -3.56
C GLY A 492 -25.11 -2.85 -3.24
N TYR A 493 -24.52 -1.74 -3.67
CA TYR A 493 -25.17 -0.42 -3.64
C TYR A 493 -26.15 -0.24 -4.81
N VAL A 494 -25.91 -0.97 -5.90
CA VAL A 494 -26.76 -1.01 -7.09
C VAL A 494 -27.18 -2.45 -7.35
N ASP A 495 -28.42 -2.67 -7.78
CA ASP A 495 -28.91 -4.00 -8.14
C ASP A 495 -28.70 -4.31 -9.65
N SER A 496 -29.07 -5.51 -10.08
CA SER A 496 -28.95 -5.94 -11.48
C SER A 496 -29.92 -5.23 -12.44
N LYS A 497 -30.88 -4.46 -11.92
CA LYS A 497 -31.79 -3.61 -12.70
C LYS A 497 -31.31 -2.15 -12.73
N HIS A 498 -30.08 -1.91 -12.27
CA HIS A 498 -29.44 -0.60 -12.21
C HIS A 498 -30.20 0.38 -11.28
N GLN A 499 -30.84 -0.15 -10.23
CA GLN A 499 -31.53 0.64 -9.21
C GLN A 499 -30.70 0.70 -7.93
N LEU A 500 -30.81 1.82 -7.22
CA LEU A 500 -30.20 1.96 -5.90
C LEU A 500 -30.88 1.01 -4.89
N THR A 501 -30.07 0.20 -4.22
CA THR A 501 -30.52 -0.61 -3.06
C THR A 501 -30.78 0.30 -1.85
N THR A 502 -31.26 -0.24 -0.72
CA THR A 502 -31.38 0.55 0.52
C THR A 502 -30.05 1.21 0.89
N TRP A 503 -28.96 0.45 0.84
CA TRP A 503 -27.61 0.96 1.08
C TRP A 503 -27.16 1.93 -0.01
N GLY A 504 -27.55 1.70 -1.28
CA GLY A 504 -27.31 2.64 -2.38
C GLY A 504 -27.92 4.01 -2.11
N LYS A 505 -29.19 4.05 -1.70
CA LYS A 505 -29.91 5.29 -1.36
C LYS A 505 -29.32 5.97 -0.13
N ALA A 506 -28.94 5.18 0.88
CA ALA A 506 -28.30 5.70 2.08
C ALA A 506 -26.96 6.37 1.78
N LEU A 507 -26.11 5.71 0.97
CA LEU A 507 -24.84 6.26 0.55
C LEU A 507 -25.03 7.51 -0.33
N GLU A 508 -25.93 7.47 -1.31
CA GLU A 508 -26.23 8.63 -2.16
C GLU A 508 -26.69 9.83 -1.33
N THR A 509 -27.58 9.62 -0.36
CA THR A 509 -28.07 10.69 0.55
C THR A 509 -26.93 11.32 1.35
N ALA A 510 -25.98 10.50 1.83
CA ALA A 510 -24.82 10.99 2.56
C ALA A 510 -23.89 11.80 1.67
N LEU A 511 -23.49 11.24 0.51
CA LEU A 511 -22.55 11.85 -0.41
C LEU A 511 -23.08 13.14 -1.04
N SER A 512 -24.36 13.16 -1.44
CA SER A 512 -25.02 14.36 -1.99
C SER A 512 -25.14 15.51 -0.99
N SER A 513 -24.86 15.26 0.29
CA SER A 513 -24.83 16.31 1.32
C SER A 513 -23.48 16.96 1.54
N LEU A 514 -22.43 16.44 0.91
CA LEU A 514 -21.06 16.94 1.00
C LEU A 514 -20.80 18.01 -0.06
N LYS A 515 -19.82 18.89 0.21
CA LYS A 515 -19.26 19.77 -0.82
C LYS A 515 -18.06 19.08 -1.45
N PRO A 516 -17.93 19.05 -2.78
CA PRO A 516 -16.78 18.43 -3.45
C PRO A 516 -15.42 19.01 -3.01
N SER A 517 -15.37 20.30 -2.64
CA SER A 517 -14.16 20.98 -2.14
C SER A 517 -13.55 20.36 -0.88
N ASP A 518 -14.37 19.64 -0.10
CA ASP A 518 -13.98 19.16 1.23
C ASP A 518 -13.28 17.79 1.13
N ASN A 519 -13.30 17.13 -0.04
CA ASN A 519 -12.68 15.83 -0.30
C ASN A 519 -13.12 14.71 0.67
N LEU A 520 -14.38 14.75 1.11
CA LEU A 520 -14.96 13.81 2.08
C LEU A 520 -15.73 12.64 1.44
N GLU A 521 -15.76 12.54 0.11
CA GLU A 521 -16.52 11.51 -0.61
C GLU A 521 -16.02 10.09 -0.27
N GLU A 522 -14.72 9.83 -0.47
CA GLU A 522 -14.10 8.55 -0.13
C GLU A 522 -14.14 8.23 1.37
N PRO A 523 -13.79 9.16 2.29
CA PRO A 523 -13.97 8.96 3.73
C PRO A 523 -15.39 8.51 4.11
N THR A 524 -16.41 9.15 3.52
CA THR A 524 -17.82 8.82 3.79
C THR A 524 -18.18 7.45 3.25
N PHE A 525 -17.73 7.09 2.04
CA PHE A 525 -17.92 5.74 1.49
C PHE A 525 -17.34 4.67 2.41
N LEU A 526 -16.08 4.85 2.84
CA LEU A 526 -15.40 3.89 3.71
C LEU A 526 -16.10 3.74 5.06
N ALA A 527 -16.57 4.85 5.64
CA ALA A 527 -17.34 4.82 6.89
C ALA A 527 -18.63 4.00 6.75
N VAL A 528 -19.42 4.24 5.70
CA VAL A 528 -20.64 3.48 5.41
C VAL A 528 -20.32 2.00 5.18
N GLU A 529 -19.23 1.70 4.48
CA GLU A 529 -18.81 0.31 4.25
C GLU A 529 -18.43 -0.40 5.55
N LEU A 530 -17.70 0.26 6.47
CA LEU A 530 -17.35 -0.34 7.75
C LEU A 530 -18.56 -0.54 8.67
N VAL A 531 -19.63 0.25 8.51
CA VAL A 531 -20.91 -0.01 9.18
C VAL A 531 -21.56 -1.26 8.61
N ARG A 532 -21.59 -1.42 7.27
CA ARG A 532 -22.12 -2.62 6.60
C ARG A 532 -21.38 -3.90 7.00
N LEU A 533 -20.07 -3.78 7.27
CA LEU A 533 -19.26 -4.90 7.76
C LEU A 533 -19.43 -5.16 9.27
N GLY A 534 -20.19 -4.32 10.00
CA GLY A 534 -20.41 -4.43 11.43
C GLY A 534 -19.18 -4.07 12.28
N ILE A 535 -18.27 -3.25 11.73
CA ILE A 535 -17.01 -2.86 12.38
C ILE A 535 -17.16 -1.48 13.03
N LEU A 536 -17.65 -0.49 12.29
CA LEU A 536 -17.92 0.85 12.83
C LEU A 536 -19.22 0.82 13.65
N SER A 537 -19.06 0.78 14.97
CA SER A 537 -20.14 0.75 15.95
C SER A 537 -19.66 1.33 17.30
N SER A 538 -20.56 1.45 18.27
CA SER A 538 -20.22 1.85 19.66
C SER A 538 -19.54 0.76 20.47
N LYS A 539 -19.44 -0.47 19.94
CA LYS A 539 -18.78 -1.58 20.63
C LYS A 539 -17.30 -1.25 20.84
N ASP A 540 -16.82 -1.35 22.07
CA ASP A 540 -15.39 -1.28 22.30
C ASP A 540 -14.71 -2.57 21.84
N TRP A 541 -13.94 -2.46 20.75
CA TRP A 541 -13.18 -3.57 20.19
C TRP A 541 -11.82 -3.74 20.88
N PHE A 542 -11.41 -2.74 21.65
CA PHE A 542 -10.06 -2.56 22.16
C PHE A 542 -10.05 -2.17 23.65
N PRO A 543 -10.77 -2.90 24.54
CA PRO A 543 -11.00 -2.48 25.93
C PRO A 543 -9.73 -2.42 26.79
N ASN A 544 -8.66 -3.10 26.38
CA ASN A 544 -7.39 -3.16 27.11
C ASN A 544 -6.27 -2.38 26.41
N ILE A 545 -6.61 -1.49 25.46
CA ILE A 545 -5.65 -0.74 24.66
C ILE A 545 -5.74 0.75 25.04
N SER A 546 -4.58 1.37 25.31
CA SER A 546 -4.52 2.77 25.75
C SER A 546 -4.94 3.77 24.66
N GLY A 547 -5.28 5.00 25.08
CA GLY A 547 -5.55 6.11 24.18
C GLY A 547 -7.02 6.32 23.78
N GLY A 548 -7.97 5.61 24.41
CA GLY A 548 -9.40 5.90 24.30
C GLY A 548 -9.85 7.13 25.12
N PRO A 549 -11.14 7.51 25.05
CA PRO A 549 -11.72 8.53 25.94
C PRO A 549 -11.59 8.11 27.40
N MET A 550 -11.26 9.07 28.29
CA MET A 550 -10.98 8.78 29.70
C MET A 550 -11.84 9.63 30.66
N ARG A 551 -12.56 10.64 30.15
CA ARG A 551 -13.25 11.63 30.96
C ARG A 551 -14.76 11.62 30.68
N GLY A 552 -15.53 12.12 31.64
CA GLY A 552 -17.00 12.07 31.60
C GLY A 552 -17.56 10.70 31.98
N SER A 553 -18.88 10.56 31.87
CA SER A 553 -19.58 9.28 32.16
C SER A 553 -19.33 8.21 31.09
N ASP A 554 -19.62 6.95 31.40
CA ASP A 554 -19.51 5.82 30.45
C ASP A 554 -20.32 6.05 29.14
N GLU A 555 -21.41 6.81 29.20
CA GLU A 555 -22.18 7.19 28.02
C GLU A 555 -21.43 8.22 27.17
N GLU A 556 -20.85 9.24 27.80
CA GLU A 556 -20.07 10.27 27.11
C GLU A 556 -18.81 9.69 26.48
N GLN A 557 -18.12 8.78 27.18
CA GLN A 557 -16.95 8.08 26.64
C GLN A 557 -17.31 7.22 25.42
N ARG A 558 -18.45 6.50 25.46
CA ARG A 558 -18.94 5.73 24.30
C ARG A 558 -19.29 6.61 23.11
N ASN A 559 -19.94 7.76 23.35
CA ASN A 559 -20.28 8.71 22.30
C ASN A 559 -19.01 9.31 21.67
N ASN A 560 -18.07 9.78 22.49
CA ASN A 560 -16.77 10.28 22.04
C ASN A 560 -16.03 9.23 21.21
N LEU A 561 -15.98 7.97 21.66
CA LEU A 561 -15.32 6.88 20.94
C LEU A 561 -15.94 6.65 19.55
N LEU A 562 -17.26 6.65 19.44
CA LEU A 562 -17.93 6.47 18.15
C LEU A 562 -17.64 7.64 17.20
N ILE A 563 -17.68 8.88 17.69
CA ILE A 563 -17.44 10.09 16.90
C ILE A 563 -15.98 10.18 16.44
N SER A 564 -15.03 9.90 17.33
CA SER A 564 -13.60 9.86 16.99
C SER A 564 -13.27 8.71 16.03
N ARG A 565 -13.97 7.57 16.08
CA ARG A 565 -13.82 6.53 15.04
C ARG A 565 -14.30 6.98 13.67
N VAL A 566 -15.37 7.78 13.58
CA VAL A 566 -15.78 8.40 12.30
C VAL A 566 -14.72 9.40 11.82
N ALA A 567 -14.05 10.11 12.74
CA ALA A 567 -12.96 11.00 12.39
C ALA A 567 -11.72 10.26 11.82
N CYS A 568 -11.54 8.96 12.08
CA CYS A 568 -10.43 8.17 11.52
C CYS A 568 -10.48 8.04 9.98
N PHE A 569 -11.60 8.34 9.33
CA PHE A 569 -11.69 8.28 7.88
C PHE A 569 -11.21 9.57 7.21
N GLY A 570 -11.21 10.70 7.93
CA GLY A 570 -10.75 11.99 7.41
C GLY A 570 -9.24 12.20 7.60
N LYS A 571 -8.70 13.24 6.97
CA LYS A 571 -7.28 13.59 7.02
C LYS A 571 -7.06 14.84 7.86
N ILE A 572 -6.11 14.82 8.80
CA ILE A 572 -5.76 16.04 9.53
C ILE A 572 -5.00 17.02 8.62
N GLN A 573 -5.40 18.28 8.62
CA GLN A 573 -4.67 19.35 7.96
C GLN A 573 -3.49 19.78 8.84
N HIS A 574 -2.29 19.35 8.45
CA HIS A 574 -1.05 19.52 9.20
C HIS A 574 0.10 19.98 8.30
N LYS A 575 1.07 20.72 8.86
CA LYS A 575 2.27 21.13 8.14
C LYS A 575 3.10 19.91 7.66
N PRO A 576 3.84 20.02 6.54
CA PRO A 576 4.65 18.92 6.01
C PRO A 576 5.98 18.75 6.76
N ILE A 577 5.95 18.52 8.08
CA ILE A 577 7.14 18.49 8.96
C ILE A 577 7.18 17.28 9.92
N GLY A 578 6.37 16.25 9.65
CA GLY A 578 6.15 15.12 10.56
C GLY A 578 5.17 15.47 11.68
N TYR A 579 4.43 14.48 12.17
CA TYR A 579 3.41 14.70 13.21
C TYR A 579 4.04 15.02 14.57
N SER A 580 3.46 16.01 15.24
CA SER A 580 3.71 16.30 16.64
C SER A 580 2.37 16.42 17.37
N GLY A 581 2.16 15.64 18.42
CA GLY A 581 0.94 15.71 19.21
C GLY A 581 0.71 14.43 20.03
N PRO A 582 -0.43 14.34 20.71
CA PRO A 582 -0.85 13.14 21.42
C PRO A 582 -0.94 11.94 20.47
N LEU A 583 -0.72 10.75 21.00
CA LEU A 583 -0.92 9.47 20.32
C LEU A 583 -2.13 8.73 20.90
N SER A 584 -2.72 7.83 20.11
CA SER A 584 -3.78 6.94 20.55
C SER A 584 -3.63 5.56 19.91
N ARG A 585 -3.20 4.59 20.72
CA ARG A 585 -3.09 3.18 20.30
C ARG A 585 -4.45 2.60 19.92
N GLN A 586 -5.51 3.00 20.62
CA GLN A 586 -6.89 2.59 20.32
C GLN A 586 -7.36 3.08 18.94
N LEU A 587 -7.11 4.35 18.59
CA LEU A 587 -7.50 4.91 17.29
C LEU A 587 -6.60 4.44 16.15
N LEU A 588 -5.31 4.21 16.40
CA LEU A 588 -4.42 3.51 15.46
C LEU A 588 -4.97 2.12 15.12
N SER A 589 -5.35 1.34 16.14
CA SER A 589 -5.92 -0.01 15.96
C SER A 589 -7.18 0.00 15.11
N PHE A 590 -8.07 0.98 15.33
CA PHE A 590 -9.26 1.16 14.49
C PHE A 590 -8.88 1.56 13.06
N ARG A 591 -7.96 2.51 12.90
CA ARG A 591 -7.47 2.97 11.60
C ARG A 591 -6.82 1.85 10.78
N SER A 592 -6.17 0.86 11.41
CA SER A 592 -5.67 -0.31 10.70
C SER A 592 -6.80 -1.16 10.08
N LEU A 593 -7.97 -1.24 10.71
CA LEU A 593 -9.16 -1.87 10.10
C LEU A 593 -9.62 -1.08 8.87
N VAL A 594 -9.64 0.25 8.94
CA VAL A 594 -9.98 1.13 7.82
C VAL A 594 -9.04 0.91 6.64
N SER A 595 -7.72 0.93 6.88
CA SER A 595 -6.70 0.77 5.83
C SER A 595 -6.79 -0.61 5.14
N THR A 596 -7.06 -1.68 5.89
CA THR A 596 -7.24 -3.02 5.34
C THR A 596 -8.50 -3.14 4.47
N VAL A 597 -9.62 -2.51 4.88
CA VAL A 597 -10.83 -2.46 4.04
C VAL A 597 -10.61 -1.63 2.78
N ARG A 598 -10.03 -0.42 2.90
CA ARG A 598 -9.72 0.43 1.74
C ARG A 598 -8.86 -0.30 0.72
N SER A 599 -7.81 -0.99 1.17
CA SER A 599 -6.93 -1.77 0.29
C SER A 599 -7.69 -2.86 -0.49
N ALA A 600 -8.60 -3.59 0.17
CA ALA A 600 -9.40 -4.61 -0.50
C ALA A 600 -10.40 -4.02 -1.52
N LEU A 601 -10.95 -2.84 -1.24
CA LEU A 601 -11.81 -2.12 -2.19
C LEU A 601 -11.01 -1.59 -3.38
N ARG A 602 -9.78 -1.12 -3.14
CA ARG A 602 -8.85 -0.69 -4.18
C ARG A 602 -8.49 -1.85 -5.11
N ASP A 603 -8.15 -3.01 -4.55
CA ASP A 603 -7.88 -4.23 -5.34
C ASP A 603 -9.07 -4.59 -6.22
N LEU A 604 -10.30 -4.53 -5.67
CA LEU A 604 -11.52 -4.85 -6.43
C LEU A 604 -11.76 -3.87 -7.59
N ILE A 605 -11.68 -2.56 -7.36
CA ILE A 605 -11.99 -1.58 -8.42
C ILE A 605 -10.95 -1.59 -9.55
N GLU A 606 -9.68 -1.85 -9.23
CA GLU A 606 -8.64 -2.06 -10.25
C GLU A 606 -8.89 -3.32 -11.07
N VAL A 607 -9.33 -4.42 -10.43
CA VAL A 607 -9.72 -5.63 -11.17
C VAL A 607 -10.95 -5.40 -12.03
N VAL A 608 -11.91 -4.57 -11.61
CA VAL A 608 -13.05 -4.18 -12.46
C VAL A 608 -12.58 -3.44 -13.71
N LEU A 609 -11.66 -2.48 -13.56
CA LEU A 609 -11.04 -1.78 -14.70
C LEU A 609 -10.29 -2.74 -15.61
N ALA A 610 -9.41 -3.58 -15.06
CA ALA A 610 -8.65 -4.56 -15.84
C ALA A 610 -9.59 -5.54 -16.58
N SER A 611 -10.65 -6.03 -15.92
CA SER A 611 -11.61 -6.94 -16.56
C SER A 611 -12.40 -6.27 -17.68
N LEU A 612 -12.78 -5.00 -17.53
CA LEU A 612 -13.41 -4.20 -18.58
C LEU A 612 -12.49 -4.12 -19.81
N LEU A 613 -11.21 -3.80 -19.60
CA LEU A 613 -10.21 -3.71 -20.66
C LEU A 613 -9.98 -5.07 -21.34
N LEU A 614 -9.74 -6.14 -20.56
CA LEU A 614 -9.54 -7.51 -21.06
C LEU A 614 -10.74 -8.03 -21.85
N SER A 615 -11.95 -7.57 -21.53
CA SER A 615 -13.18 -7.95 -22.24
C SER A 615 -13.36 -7.24 -23.58
N GLY A 616 -12.53 -6.24 -23.88
CA GLY A 616 -12.65 -5.43 -25.09
C GLY A 616 -13.81 -4.44 -25.01
N ASP A 617 -14.27 -4.13 -23.80
CA ASP A 617 -15.38 -3.19 -23.58
C ASP A 617 -14.95 -1.74 -23.84
N ALA A 618 -13.65 -1.46 -23.88
CA ALA A 618 -13.07 -0.16 -24.20
C ALA A 618 -12.08 -0.25 -25.36
N ASN A 619 -11.97 0.84 -26.12
CA ASN A 619 -10.88 1.03 -27.07
C ASN A 619 -9.54 1.00 -26.32
N ARG A 620 -8.54 0.35 -26.88
CA ARG A 620 -7.20 0.18 -26.30
C ARG A 620 -6.14 1.01 -27.03
N ASP A 621 -6.49 1.70 -28.11
CA ASP A 621 -5.62 2.70 -28.73
C ASP A 621 -5.74 4.02 -27.94
N ARG A 622 -4.83 4.19 -26.97
CA ARG A 622 -4.83 5.32 -26.02
C ARG A 622 -3.47 5.54 -25.36
N ASP A 623 -3.28 6.74 -24.82
CA ASP A 623 -2.09 7.22 -24.10
C ASP A 623 -2.35 7.55 -22.61
N ASP A 624 -3.62 7.61 -22.19
CA ASP A 624 -4.07 7.99 -20.83
C ASP A 624 -4.14 6.82 -19.82
N TRP A 625 -3.38 5.75 -20.04
CA TRP A 625 -3.45 4.50 -19.24
C TRP A 625 -3.27 4.71 -17.73
N THR A 626 -2.23 5.45 -17.36
CA THR A 626 -1.90 5.74 -15.96
C THR A 626 -2.98 6.58 -15.31
N ASP A 627 -3.51 7.56 -16.04
CA ASP A 627 -4.58 8.44 -15.57
C ASP A 627 -5.88 7.70 -15.29
N LEU A 628 -6.18 6.61 -16.00
CA LEU A 628 -7.33 5.76 -15.70
C LEU A 628 -7.25 5.21 -14.27
N SER A 629 -6.13 4.58 -13.91
CA SER A 629 -5.99 3.98 -12.58
C SER A 629 -5.93 5.02 -11.46
N LEU A 630 -5.22 6.14 -11.69
CA LEU A 630 -5.05 7.19 -10.69
C LEU A 630 -6.34 7.98 -10.43
N SER A 631 -7.31 7.95 -11.36
CA SER A 631 -8.62 8.59 -11.18
C SER A 631 -9.63 7.73 -10.42
N LEU A 632 -9.31 6.47 -10.14
CA LEU A 632 -10.14 5.61 -9.31
C LEU A 632 -9.93 5.92 -7.81
N PRO A 633 -10.98 5.81 -6.97
CA PRO A 633 -10.88 6.03 -5.53
C PRO A 633 -10.01 4.98 -4.81
N PHE A 634 -9.87 5.15 -3.49
CA PHE A 634 -9.24 4.23 -2.53
C PHE A 634 -7.71 4.21 -2.56
N ILE A 635 -7.09 5.32 -2.95
CA ILE A 635 -5.63 5.48 -2.90
C ILE A 635 -5.21 6.13 -1.58
N ASP A 636 -5.95 7.12 -1.08
CA ASP A 636 -5.48 7.97 0.01
C ASP A 636 -5.52 7.29 1.37
N ASP A 637 -4.33 7.06 1.94
CA ASP A 637 -4.19 6.47 3.26
C ASP A 637 -4.08 7.50 4.37
N ASN A 638 -5.22 7.78 5.02
CA ASN A 638 -5.28 8.72 6.13
C ASN A 638 -4.72 8.11 7.43
N ASP A 639 -4.00 8.94 8.16
CA ASP A 639 -3.54 8.69 9.53
C ASP A 639 -4.70 8.87 10.54
N CYS A 640 -4.48 8.45 11.80
CA CYS A 640 -5.48 8.64 12.86
C CYS A 640 -5.43 10.01 13.56
N GLY A 641 -4.61 10.97 13.09
CA GLY A 641 -4.40 12.27 13.73
C GLY A 641 -5.68 13.11 13.85
N LEU A 642 -6.55 13.09 12.85
CA LEU A 642 -7.84 13.80 12.92
C LEU A 642 -8.73 13.22 14.03
N ALA A 643 -8.74 11.89 14.16
CA ALA A 643 -9.47 11.22 15.23
C ALA A 643 -8.92 11.54 16.62
N ILE A 644 -7.60 11.64 16.75
CA ILE A 644 -6.96 12.04 18.01
C ILE A 644 -7.36 13.49 18.34
N ALA A 645 -7.39 14.39 17.37
CA ALA A 645 -7.82 15.77 17.57
C ALA A 645 -9.28 15.86 18.08
N VAL A 646 -10.19 15.15 17.41
CA VAL A 646 -11.61 15.10 17.78
C VAL A 646 -11.80 14.47 19.16
N ARG A 647 -11.15 13.32 19.41
CA ARG A 647 -11.19 12.65 20.71
C ARG A 647 -10.71 13.58 21.82
N THR A 648 -9.59 14.27 21.61
CA THR A 648 -8.98 15.15 22.61
C THR A 648 -9.88 16.35 22.94
N TYR A 649 -10.47 16.98 21.93
CA TYR A 649 -11.46 18.05 22.14
C TYR A 649 -12.66 17.57 22.95
N LEU A 650 -13.27 16.45 22.54
CA LEU A 650 -14.47 15.90 23.18
C LEU A 650 -14.21 15.32 24.58
N ASP A 651 -12.98 14.90 24.88
CA ASP A 651 -12.57 14.39 26.21
C ASP A 651 -12.18 15.54 27.16
N ASP A 652 -11.80 16.72 26.64
CA ASP A 652 -11.51 17.90 27.49
C ASP A 652 -12.77 18.61 27.97
N LEU A 653 -13.82 18.66 27.14
CA LEU A 653 -15.08 19.32 27.49
C LEU A 653 -15.66 18.91 28.85
N PRO A 654 -15.78 17.63 29.24
CA PRO A 654 -16.36 17.23 30.53
C PRO A 654 -15.63 17.75 31.77
N GLN A 655 -14.43 18.34 31.64
CA GLN A 655 -13.73 18.98 32.75
C GLN A 655 -14.26 20.37 33.08
N GLU A 656 -14.98 20.99 32.15
CA GLU A 656 -15.50 22.33 32.28
C GLU A 656 -16.89 22.29 32.94
N PRO A 657 -17.24 23.29 33.78
CA PRO A 657 -18.49 23.27 34.55
C PRO A 657 -19.76 23.37 33.68
N GLU A 658 -19.67 24.00 32.51
CA GLU A 658 -20.79 24.15 31.56
C GLU A 658 -20.36 23.80 30.11
N PRO A 659 -20.11 22.50 29.83
CA PRO A 659 -19.40 22.03 28.63
C PRO A 659 -20.18 22.21 27.32
N THR A 660 -21.44 22.63 27.38
CA THR A 660 -22.31 22.84 26.23
C THR A 660 -22.50 24.32 25.86
N THR A 661 -21.97 25.24 26.66
CA THR A 661 -22.05 26.67 26.37
C THR A 661 -21.11 27.06 25.24
N GLU A 662 -21.49 28.05 24.44
CA GLU A 662 -20.68 28.53 23.32
C GLU A 662 -19.31 29.03 23.77
N ALA A 663 -19.25 29.81 24.85
CA ALA A 663 -18.01 30.34 25.41
C ALA A 663 -17.01 29.23 25.78
N ILE A 664 -17.47 28.17 26.46
CA ILE A 664 -16.60 27.06 26.85
C ILE A 664 -16.14 26.25 25.64
N ARG A 665 -17.02 26.01 24.66
CA ARG A 665 -16.64 25.33 23.41
C ARG A 665 -15.56 26.09 22.65
N GLU A 666 -15.70 27.42 22.54
CA GLU A 666 -14.67 28.27 21.91
C GLU A 666 -13.36 28.28 22.69
N GLU A 667 -13.42 28.32 24.02
CA GLU A 667 -12.24 28.26 24.89
C GLU A 667 -11.48 26.94 24.71
N VAL A 668 -12.15 25.79 24.78
CA VAL A 668 -11.53 24.48 24.59
C VAL A 668 -11.02 24.30 23.16
N ARG A 669 -11.75 24.81 22.15
CA ARG A 669 -11.24 24.85 20.76
C ARG A 669 -9.94 25.66 20.66
N ALA A 670 -9.82 26.76 21.39
CA ALA A 670 -8.60 27.58 21.39
C ALA A 670 -7.39 26.86 22.01
N LYS A 671 -7.60 26.02 23.04
CA LYS A 671 -6.56 25.17 23.64
C LYS A 671 -5.95 24.17 22.64
N GLY A 672 -6.65 23.84 21.55
CA GLY A 672 -6.17 22.92 20.52
C GLY A 672 -4.80 23.26 19.91
N LYS A 673 -4.41 24.53 19.91
CA LYS A 673 -3.06 24.97 19.48
C LYS A 673 -1.94 24.46 20.37
N GLU A 674 -2.23 24.16 21.64
CA GLU A 674 -1.26 23.60 22.58
C GLU A 674 -1.00 22.13 22.31
N TRP A 675 -2.05 21.37 21.97
CA TRP A 675 -1.96 19.94 21.64
C TRP A 675 -1.47 19.67 20.22
N PHE A 676 -1.84 20.52 19.25
CA PHE A 676 -1.57 20.35 17.82
C PHE A 676 -0.92 21.60 17.22
N GLN A 677 0.28 21.93 17.70
CA GLN A 677 1.03 23.16 17.35
C GLN A 677 1.32 23.35 15.85
N HIS A 678 1.32 22.25 15.10
CA HIS A 678 1.65 22.22 13.67
C HIS A 678 0.45 21.90 12.77
N SER A 679 -0.76 21.81 13.35
CA SER A 679 -2.00 21.85 12.57
C SER A 679 -2.17 23.20 11.88
N HIS A 680 -2.77 23.21 10.69
CA HIS A 680 -3.08 24.47 9.99
C HIS A 680 -4.15 25.27 10.75
N SER A 681 -5.24 24.59 11.12
CA SER A 681 -6.29 25.12 11.98
C SER A 681 -6.95 23.98 12.74
N PHE A 682 -6.88 23.99 14.07
CA PHE A 682 -7.52 22.99 14.90
C PHE A 682 -9.05 23.03 14.75
N SER A 683 -9.64 24.23 14.72
CA SER A 683 -11.08 24.40 14.56
C SER A 683 -11.58 23.91 13.20
N GLU A 684 -10.88 24.21 12.11
CA GLU A 684 -11.29 23.72 10.77
C GLU A 684 -11.19 22.19 10.66
N ASN A 685 -10.20 21.58 11.32
CA ASN A 685 -10.10 20.13 11.42
C ASN A 685 -11.31 19.53 12.14
N LEU A 686 -11.73 20.10 13.28
CA LEU A 686 -12.94 19.65 13.99
C LEU A 686 -14.18 19.82 13.12
N ASP A 687 -14.33 20.96 12.46
CA ASP A 687 -15.50 21.26 11.63
C ASP A 687 -15.61 20.30 10.44
N MET A 688 -14.49 19.99 9.78
CA MET A 688 -14.42 18.97 8.73
C MET A 688 -14.79 17.58 9.27
N SER A 689 -14.33 17.20 10.46
CA SER A 689 -14.74 15.95 11.08
C SER A 689 -16.23 15.91 11.42
N PHE A 690 -16.83 17.03 11.82
CA PHE A 690 -18.26 17.08 12.14
C PHE A 690 -19.13 17.08 10.88
N GLN A 691 -18.63 17.63 9.76
CA GLN A 691 -19.27 17.46 8.44
C GLN A 691 -19.24 15.99 7.99
N LEU A 692 -18.12 15.30 8.19
CA LEU A 692 -18.01 13.86 7.93
C LEU A 692 -18.99 13.06 8.81
N TRP A 693 -19.10 13.40 10.10
CA TRP A 693 -20.10 12.81 11.00
C TRP A 693 -21.52 13.00 10.47
N ASP A 694 -21.88 14.24 10.09
CA ASP A 694 -23.23 14.56 9.59
C ASP A 694 -23.58 13.77 8.34
N ALA A 695 -22.64 13.58 7.41
CA ALA A 695 -22.84 12.79 6.20
C ALA A 695 -23.04 11.30 6.54
N VAL A 696 -22.16 10.73 7.38
CA VAL A 696 -22.28 9.32 7.80
C VAL A 696 -23.59 9.09 8.54
N PHE A 697 -23.96 9.98 9.47
CA PHE A 697 -25.20 9.88 10.22
C PHE A 697 -26.45 9.90 9.31
N LYS A 698 -26.46 10.70 8.23
CA LYS A 698 -27.54 10.66 7.23
C LYS A 698 -27.66 9.30 6.55
N ALA A 699 -26.54 8.65 6.19
CA ALA A 699 -26.58 7.29 5.66
C ALA A 699 -27.19 6.32 6.69
N ILE A 700 -26.79 6.41 7.97
CA ILE A 700 -27.35 5.56 9.03
C ILE A 700 -28.86 5.77 9.19
N GLN A 701 -29.33 7.02 9.14
CA GLN A 701 -30.76 7.33 9.21
C GLN A 701 -31.54 6.71 8.04
N ALA A 702 -30.99 6.79 6.82
CA ALA A 702 -31.59 6.18 5.63
C ALA A 702 -31.54 4.64 5.66
N ALA A 703 -30.53 4.05 6.31
CA ALA A 703 -30.33 2.61 6.47
C ALA A 703 -30.88 2.06 7.80
N ASN A 704 -31.74 2.78 8.52
CA ASN A 704 -32.18 2.42 9.89
C ASN A 704 -32.90 1.06 10.02
N LYS A 705 -33.34 0.46 8.92
CA LYS A 705 -33.98 -0.87 8.86
C LYS A 705 -33.02 -1.98 8.45
N GLU A 706 -31.79 -1.65 8.09
CA GLU A 706 -30.79 -2.62 7.65
C GLU A 706 -30.21 -3.39 8.85
N PRO A 707 -29.95 -4.70 8.70
CA PRO A 707 -29.35 -5.50 9.76
C PRO A 707 -28.00 -4.94 10.20
N GLY A 708 -27.77 -4.90 11.52
CA GLY A 708 -26.52 -4.41 12.10
C GLY A 708 -26.45 -2.89 12.34
N VAL A 709 -27.47 -2.13 11.91
CA VAL A 709 -27.57 -0.69 12.18
C VAL A 709 -28.29 -0.45 13.51
N ASP A 710 -27.55 -0.01 14.53
CA ASP A 710 -28.12 0.42 15.82
C ASP A 710 -28.44 1.93 15.79
N ILE A 711 -29.54 2.29 15.14
CA ILE A 711 -29.95 3.71 14.98
C ILE A 711 -30.13 4.44 16.32
N LYS A 712 -30.44 3.72 17.40
CA LYS A 712 -30.64 4.33 18.72
C LYS A 712 -29.32 4.91 19.24
N VAL A 713 -28.26 4.12 19.19
CA VAL A 713 -26.91 4.54 19.58
C VAL A 713 -26.43 5.74 18.74
N TRP A 714 -26.67 5.70 17.43
CA TRP A 714 -26.27 6.81 16.55
C TRP A 714 -27.05 8.10 16.83
N ASN A 715 -28.35 8.01 17.13
CA ASN A 715 -29.16 9.16 17.53
C ASN A 715 -28.69 9.76 18.86
N GLU A 716 -28.38 8.91 19.85
CA GLU A 716 -27.84 9.32 21.16
C GLU A 716 -26.51 10.07 20.99
N ALA A 717 -25.56 9.49 20.24
CA ALA A 717 -24.28 10.14 19.96
C ALA A 717 -24.44 11.45 19.18
N ASN A 718 -25.35 11.50 18.20
CA ASN A 718 -25.61 12.71 17.42
C ASN A 718 -26.22 13.83 18.28
N GLN A 719 -27.19 13.50 19.15
CA GLN A 719 -27.77 14.46 20.09
C GLN A 719 -26.71 14.98 21.06
N TRP A 720 -25.87 14.09 21.59
CA TRP A 720 -24.76 14.44 22.47
C TRP A 720 -23.78 15.40 21.79
N LEU A 721 -23.35 15.08 20.56
CA LEU A 721 -22.44 15.92 19.77
C LEU A 721 -23.05 17.28 19.41
N SER A 722 -24.35 17.36 19.10
CA SER A 722 -25.00 18.59 18.67
C SER A 722 -24.87 19.75 19.66
N SER A 723 -24.78 19.44 20.96
CA SER A 723 -24.58 20.41 22.04
C SER A 723 -23.11 20.73 22.33
N ARG A 724 -22.17 19.99 21.73
CA ARG A 724 -20.72 20.03 22.03
C ARG A 724 -19.86 20.44 20.83
N ARG A 725 -20.42 20.46 19.62
CA ARG A 725 -19.73 20.91 18.41
C ARG A 725 -19.71 22.42 18.25
#